data_AF-A0A1U8B6U9-F1
#
_entry.id   AF-A0A1U8B6U9-F1
#
_cell.length_a   1.000
_cell.length_b   1.000
_cell.length_c   1.000
_cell.angle_alpha   90.00
_cell.angle_beta   90.00
_cell.angle_gamma   90.00
#
_symmetry.space_group_name_H-M   'P 1'
#
loop_
_entity.id
_entity.type
_entity.pdbx_description
1 polymer ?
#
loop_
_entity_poly.entity_id
_entity_poly.type
_entity_poly.pdbx_seq_one_letter_code
_entity_poly.pdbx_strand_id
1 'polypeptide(L)'
;MASLGDIGVSAFINILSAFAFLLAFALLRLQPVNGRVYFPKWYITGGRRSPRHTGNFVGRVVNLNLKTYLTFLNWMPEALRMSESELIDHAGLDSAVFLRIFLLGLKIFIPITILTILVLVPINVSGGTLFFLRKELVVSDIDKLSISNIRPKSQKFWAHLSMAYLFTIWTCYMLYKEYDRVAFMRLHYLASRQRRVDQFTVVVRNVPHVSGHSISQSVDHFFQTNHPNHYLGHQAVYNANKFAKLVKQRERLQNWLDYNQLKYERNPEKRPTRKTGFLGLWGERVDSIEFYKQKMKDLDKRMALERQTILKDPKSIMPVAFVSFNSRWGAAVCAQTQQSKNPTLWLTNWAPEPRDVYWRNLAIPFMSLSIRKLVISISLFALVFFYMIPIAFVQSLANLEGLERVAPWIRPVIELKIIKSFLQGFLPGLALKIFMYILPTILKIMSKVEGHLSISTIERSTAAKYYYFMLVNVFLGSIVTGTAFEQLDSFLHQSPTQIPRTIGVSIPMKATFFITYIMVDGWAGIASEILRLKKLVIFHLKNMFLVKTERDKEKAMDPGSVKLSETLPTLQLYFLLGIVYAVVTPILLPFILVFFGFAYLVYRHQIINVYNQQYESVAAFWPHVHNRIIASLLISHLLLMGLLSTKKAANSTPLLVVLPILTLWFHKYCKSRFEPAFRRYPLEEAMAKDTAERASEPDLNLKSYLADAYLHPIFRSYEEMELLEVRVDKNQPHMTTHQ
;
A
#
# COMPACT_ATOMS: atom_id res chain seq x y z
N MET A 1 -25.86 22.50 5.02
CA MET A 1 -24.78 22.27 4.02
C MET A 1 -23.78 23.43 4.01
N ALA A 2 -22.54 23.20 3.57
CA ALA A 2 -21.49 24.22 3.47
C ALA A 2 -21.72 25.16 2.28
N SER A 3 -21.50 26.46 2.47
CA SER A 3 -21.56 27.50 1.45
C SER A 3 -20.27 27.61 0.63
N LEU A 4 -20.29 28.37 -0.47
CA LEU A 4 -19.08 28.67 -1.24
C LEU A 4 -18.01 29.37 -0.38
N GLY A 5 -18.43 30.25 0.54
CA GLY A 5 -17.56 30.90 1.50
C GLY A 5 -16.88 29.90 2.45
N ASP A 6 -17.63 28.91 2.94
CA ASP A 6 -17.08 27.85 3.82
C ASP A 6 -16.04 26.99 3.10
N ILE A 7 -16.27 26.70 1.83
CA ILE A 7 -15.32 25.98 0.97
C ILE A 7 -14.10 26.84 0.68
N GLY A 8 -14.26 28.14 0.45
CA GLY A 8 -13.15 29.08 0.28
C GLY A 8 -12.24 29.14 1.51
N VAL A 9 -12.83 29.23 2.71
CA VAL A 9 -12.08 29.19 3.98
C VAL A 9 -11.38 27.85 4.16
N SER A 10 -12.07 26.73 3.90
CA SER A 10 -11.46 25.40 3.97
C SER A 10 -10.31 25.24 2.99
N ALA A 11 -10.47 25.70 1.75
CA ALA A 11 -9.42 25.71 0.73
C ALA A 11 -8.22 26.54 1.19
N PHE A 12 -8.45 27.74 1.70
CA PHE A 12 -7.40 28.61 2.22
C PHE A 12 -6.59 27.93 3.34
N ILE A 13 -7.26 27.33 4.32
CA ILE A 13 -6.60 26.62 5.43
C ILE A 13 -5.81 25.41 4.93
N ASN A 14 -6.36 24.63 4.00
CA ASN A 14 -5.69 23.46 3.44
C ASN A 14 -4.49 23.84 2.55
N ILE A 15 -4.58 24.91 1.77
CA ILE A 15 -3.47 25.44 0.97
C ILE A 15 -2.38 26.00 1.89
N LEU A 16 -2.75 26.77 2.91
CA LEU A 16 -1.80 27.34 3.87
C LEU A 16 -1.08 26.24 4.66
N SER A 17 -1.80 25.23 5.13
CA SER A 17 -1.19 24.08 5.82
C SER A 17 -0.31 23.25 4.88
N ALA A 18 -0.72 23.02 3.63
CA ALA A 18 0.13 22.36 2.64
C ALA A 18 1.41 23.15 2.37
N PHE A 19 1.31 24.47 2.22
CA PHE A 19 2.47 25.35 2.05
C PHE A 19 3.40 25.31 3.28
N ALA A 20 2.83 25.36 4.49
CA ALA A 20 3.59 25.25 5.73
C ALA A 20 4.33 23.90 5.82
N PHE A 21 3.69 22.79 5.43
CA PHE A 21 4.34 21.48 5.37
C PHE A 21 5.46 21.42 4.32
N LEU A 22 5.26 22.03 3.15
CA LEU A 22 6.29 22.11 2.11
C LEU A 22 7.49 22.96 2.56
N LEU A 23 7.23 24.08 3.23
CA LEU A 23 8.27 24.93 3.81
C LEU A 23 9.03 24.20 4.91
N ALA A 24 8.32 23.53 5.84
CA ALA A 24 8.93 22.71 6.88
C ALA A 24 9.78 21.58 6.27
N PHE A 25 9.27 20.89 5.25
CA PHE A 25 10.01 19.86 4.53
C PHE A 25 11.28 20.42 3.89
N ALA A 26 11.19 21.57 3.21
CA ALA A 26 12.33 22.26 2.62
C ALA A 26 13.42 22.57 3.65
N LEU A 27 13.05 23.17 4.79
CA LEU A 27 13.99 23.50 5.86
C LEU A 27 14.60 22.24 6.48
N LEU A 28 13.78 21.23 6.78
CA LEU A 28 14.20 20.00 7.46
C LEU A 28 15.02 19.06 6.56
N ARG A 29 14.74 19.01 5.26
CA ARG A 29 15.49 18.22 4.27
C ARG A 29 16.93 18.70 4.12
N LEU A 30 17.15 20.01 4.22
CA LEU A 30 18.46 20.62 4.10
C LEU A 30 19.37 20.34 5.31
N GLN A 31 18.80 20.01 6.47
CA GLN A 31 19.57 19.72 7.68
C GLN A 31 20.35 18.40 7.55
N PRO A 32 21.69 18.39 7.73
CA PRO A 32 22.48 17.16 7.58
C PRO A 32 22.06 16.02 8.52
N VAL A 33 21.58 16.32 9.73
CA VAL A 33 21.08 15.30 10.70
C VAL A 33 19.92 14.51 10.12
N ASN A 34 19.07 15.15 9.32
CA ASN A 34 17.88 14.54 8.74
C ASN A 34 18.18 13.84 7.40
N GLY A 35 19.44 13.87 6.93
CA GLY A 35 19.84 13.24 5.67
C GLY A 35 19.45 11.76 5.61
N ARG A 36 19.57 11.03 6.72
CA ARG A 36 19.18 9.61 6.82
C ARG A 36 17.65 9.39 6.81
N VAL A 37 16.83 10.41 7.06
CA VAL A 37 15.36 10.31 7.02
C VAL A 37 14.80 10.64 5.62
N TYR A 38 15.40 11.63 4.95
CA TYR A 38 14.94 12.12 3.64
C TYR A 38 15.70 11.52 2.43
N PHE A 39 16.87 10.93 2.64
CA PHE A 39 17.62 10.20 1.61
C PHE A 39 18.06 8.77 2.01
N PRO A 40 17.27 8.00 2.79
CA PRO A 40 17.67 6.69 3.29
C PRO A 40 18.05 5.71 2.17
N LYS A 41 17.35 5.76 1.03
CA LYS A 41 17.62 4.88 -0.10
C LYS A 41 19.04 5.03 -0.62
N TRP A 42 19.51 6.27 -0.76
CA TRP A 42 20.87 6.58 -1.21
C TRP A 42 21.96 6.15 -0.22
N TYR A 43 21.65 6.11 1.08
CA TYR A 43 22.56 5.53 2.07
C TYR A 43 22.60 4.00 1.97
N ILE A 44 21.46 3.35 1.74
CA ILE A 44 21.36 1.88 1.60
C ILE A 44 22.06 1.41 0.33
N THR A 45 21.90 2.13 -0.80
CA THR A 45 22.58 1.81 -2.07
C THR A 45 24.05 2.21 -2.09
N GLY A 46 24.55 2.88 -1.04
CA GLY A 46 25.93 3.36 -0.95
C GLY A 46 26.24 4.61 -1.78
N GLY A 47 25.25 5.18 -2.49
CA GLY A 47 25.40 6.41 -3.28
C GLY A 47 25.62 7.68 -2.44
N ARG A 48 25.30 7.64 -1.14
CA ARG A 48 25.60 8.72 -0.19
C ARG A 48 26.30 8.16 1.05
N ARG A 49 27.43 8.77 1.43
CA ARG A 49 28.17 8.44 2.66
C ARG A 49 27.99 9.53 3.70
N SER A 50 28.16 9.18 4.98
CA SER A 50 28.23 10.18 6.05
C SER A 50 29.41 11.12 5.78
N PRO A 51 29.27 12.44 5.98
CA PRO A 51 30.41 13.35 5.85
C PRO A 51 31.57 12.85 6.72
N ARG A 52 32.80 12.79 6.19
CA ARG A 52 34.00 12.51 6.99
C ARG A 52 34.07 13.55 8.12
N HIS A 53 34.47 13.10 9.31
CA HIS A 53 34.50 13.80 10.62
C HIS A 53 35.32 15.11 10.68
N THR A 54 35.19 16.01 9.71
CA THR A 54 36.12 17.11 9.42
C THR A 54 35.44 18.49 9.47
N GLY A 55 34.45 18.68 10.36
CA GLY A 55 33.77 19.98 10.51
C GLY A 55 33.21 20.28 11.91
N ASN A 56 33.01 21.57 12.17
CA ASN A 56 32.41 22.13 13.40
C ASN A 56 31.07 21.46 13.74
N PHE A 57 30.77 21.27 15.03
CA PHE A 57 29.55 20.60 15.52
C PHE A 57 28.27 21.22 14.93
N VAL A 58 28.24 22.55 14.79
CA VAL A 58 27.11 23.30 14.19
C VAL A 58 26.88 22.91 12.73
N GLY A 59 27.93 22.77 11.91
CA GLY A 59 27.82 22.36 10.51
C GLY A 59 27.39 20.89 10.32
N ARG A 60 27.48 20.05 11.37
CA ARG A 60 26.94 18.69 11.37
C ARG A 60 25.44 18.67 11.61
N VAL A 61 24.93 19.69 12.30
CA VAL A 61 23.51 19.77 12.69
C VAL A 61 22.73 20.62 11.72
N VAL A 62 23.29 21.78 11.35
CA VAL A 62 22.64 22.80 10.56
C VAL A 62 23.39 23.06 9.26
N ASN A 63 22.65 23.14 8.15
CA ASN A 63 23.22 23.61 6.89
C ASN A 63 23.37 25.14 6.94
N LEU A 64 24.61 25.64 6.86
CA LEU A 64 24.95 27.06 6.99
C LEU A 64 24.82 27.84 5.66
N ASN A 65 24.54 27.17 4.53
CA ASN A 65 24.46 27.82 3.23
C ASN A 65 23.09 28.48 2.97
N LEU A 66 22.95 29.77 3.30
CA LEU A 66 21.73 30.57 3.07
C LEU A 66 21.20 30.50 1.62
N LYS A 67 22.08 30.43 0.60
CA LYS A 67 21.67 30.28 -0.81
C LYS A 67 20.84 29.02 -1.08
N THR A 68 21.10 27.92 -0.37
CA THR A 68 20.34 26.66 -0.55
C THR A 68 18.92 26.73 -0.01
N TYR A 69 18.63 27.64 0.93
CA TYR A 69 17.28 27.87 1.45
C TYR A 69 16.41 28.72 0.51
N LEU A 70 17.03 29.60 -0.28
CA LEU A 70 16.32 30.38 -1.32
C LEU A 70 15.85 29.51 -2.49
N THR A 71 16.53 28.37 -2.74
CA THR A 71 16.21 27.43 -3.83
C THR A 71 15.41 26.22 -3.36
N PHE A 72 14.50 26.40 -2.41
CA PHE A 72 13.88 25.28 -1.71
C PHE A 72 12.92 24.42 -2.56
N LEU A 73 12.37 24.96 -3.65
CA LEU A 73 11.48 24.22 -4.56
C LEU A 73 12.22 23.41 -5.64
N ASN A 74 13.56 23.45 -5.69
CA ASN A 74 14.35 22.73 -6.70
C ASN A 74 14.14 21.21 -6.71
N TRP A 75 13.62 20.63 -5.63
CA TRP A 75 13.29 19.21 -5.58
C TRP A 75 12.17 18.80 -6.55
N MET A 76 11.28 19.72 -6.93
CA MET A 76 10.17 19.46 -7.85
C MET A 76 10.67 19.20 -9.28
N PRO A 77 11.44 20.11 -9.92
CA PRO A 77 12.01 19.84 -11.23
C PRO A 77 13.02 18.68 -11.18
N GLU A 78 13.80 18.53 -10.11
CA GLU A 78 14.69 17.37 -9.93
C GLU A 78 13.93 16.03 -9.94
N ALA A 79 12.79 15.96 -9.24
CA ALA A 79 11.95 14.76 -9.25
C ALA A 79 11.42 14.42 -10.65
N LEU A 80 11.28 15.42 -11.52
CA LEU A 80 10.80 15.25 -12.89
C LEU A 80 11.87 14.83 -13.92
N ARG A 81 13.16 14.98 -13.60
CA ARG A 81 14.27 14.73 -14.54
C ARG A 81 14.50 13.25 -14.86
N MET A 82 14.38 12.36 -13.86
CA MET A 82 14.70 10.93 -14.01
C MET A 82 13.74 10.23 -14.99
N SER A 83 14.25 9.58 -16.02
CA SER A 83 13.41 8.92 -17.04
C SER A 83 12.64 7.72 -16.47
N GLU A 84 11.59 7.26 -17.16
CA GLU A 84 10.80 6.11 -16.71
C GLU A 84 11.62 4.81 -16.66
N SER A 85 12.50 4.58 -17.64
CA SER A 85 13.40 3.41 -17.66
C SER A 85 14.38 3.44 -16.49
N GLU A 86 15.03 4.58 -16.26
CA GLU A 86 15.91 4.75 -15.10
C GLU A 86 15.16 4.52 -13.79
N LEU A 87 13.92 5.02 -13.69
CA LEU A 87 13.09 4.84 -12.49
C LEU A 87 12.77 3.36 -12.26
N ILE A 88 12.47 2.59 -13.30
CA ILE A 88 12.21 1.15 -13.21
C ILE A 88 13.46 0.42 -12.69
N ASP A 89 14.64 0.75 -13.21
CA ASP A 89 15.89 0.11 -12.78
C ASP A 89 16.26 0.49 -11.34
N HIS A 90 16.03 1.75 -10.97
CA HIS A 90 16.37 2.28 -9.65
C HIS A 90 15.36 1.88 -8.55
N ALA A 91 14.07 1.88 -8.85
CA ALA A 91 13.02 1.71 -7.85
C ALA A 91 12.21 0.43 -7.99
N GLY A 92 12.23 -0.25 -9.14
CA GLY A 92 11.42 -1.43 -9.43
C GLY A 92 10.15 -1.11 -10.23
N LEU A 93 9.59 -2.13 -10.88
CA LEU A 93 8.43 -1.97 -11.77
C LEU A 93 7.16 -1.64 -10.98
N ASP A 94 6.97 -2.23 -9.80
CA ASP A 94 5.82 -1.94 -8.92
C ASP A 94 5.66 -0.44 -8.63
N SER A 95 6.78 0.26 -8.38
CA SER A 95 6.79 1.70 -8.11
C SER A 95 6.49 2.52 -9.36
N ALA A 96 7.03 2.13 -10.52
CA ALA A 96 6.76 2.82 -11.79
C ALA A 96 5.28 2.70 -12.17
N VAL A 97 4.71 1.50 -12.08
CA VAL A 97 3.28 1.27 -12.37
C VAL A 97 2.38 1.94 -11.33
N PHE A 98 2.80 2.01 -10.07
CA PHE A 98 2.10 2.79 -9.04
C PHE A 98 2.02 4.29 -9.41
N LEU A 99 3.12 4.90 -9.86
CA LEU A 99 3.10 6.30 -10.34
C LEU A 99 2.23 6.49 -11.59
N ARG A 100 2.17 5.48 -12.47
CA ARG A 100 1.28 5.52 -13.63
C ARG A 100 -0.19 5.58 -13.28
N ILE A 101 -0.62 5.09 -12.12
CA ILE A 101 -2.02 5.25 -11.67
C ILE A 101 -2.37 6.74 -11.53
N PHE A 102 -1.45 7.58 -11.05
CA PHE A 102 -1.67 9.02 -10.97
C PHE A 102 -1.70 9.67 -12.36
N LEU A 103 -0.80 9.26 -13.26
CA LEU A 103 -0.81 9.72 -14.65
C LEU A 103 -2.08 9.31 -15.38
N LEU A 104 -2.59 8.10 -15.15
CA LEU A 104 -3.89 7.65 -15.65
C LEU A 104 -5.01 8.56 -15.12
N GLY A 105 -4.98 8.92 -13.83
CA GLY A 105 -5.90 9.89 -13.24
C GLY A 105 -5.91 11.22 -13.98
N LEU A 106 -4.73 11.80 -14.22
CA LEU A 106 -4.58 13.03 -15.01
C LEU A 106 -5.10 12.86 -16.44
N LYS A 107 -4.72 11.80 -17.15
CA LYS A 107 -5.16 11.54 -18.53
C LYS A 107 -6.68 11.37 -18.66
N ILE A 108 -7.34 10.79 -17.66
CA ILE A 108 -8.79 10.66 -17.63
C ILE A 108 -9.43 12.01 -17.29
N PHE A 109 -9.03 12.65 -16.19
CA PHE A 109 -9.76 13.79 -15.64
C PHE A 109 -9.44 15.14 -16.29
N ILE A 110 -8.27 15.36 -16.90
CA ILE A 110 -7.96 16.62 -17.62
C ILE A 110 -9.02 16.92 -18.70
N PRO A 111 -9.24 16.06 -19.72
CA PRO A 111 -10.18 16.35 -20.80
C PRO A 111 -11.63 16.38 -20.31
N ILE A 112 -11.99 15.52 -19.34
CA ILE A 112 -13.32 15.54 -18.71
C ILE A 112 -13.56 16.88 -18.00
N THR A 113 -12.57 17.38 -17.25
CA THR A 113 -12.70 18.68 -16.54
C THR A 113 -12.90 19.83 -17.52
N ILE A 114 -12.12 19.87 -18.59
CA ILE A 114 -12.26 20.90 -19.64
C ILE A 114 -13.66 20.85 -20.24
N LEU A 115 -14.12 19.67 -20.65
CA LEU A 115 -15.42 19.54 -21.32
C LEU A 115 -16.60 19.83 -20.39
N THR A 116 -16.52 19.39 -19.14
CA THR A 116 -17.58 19.63 -18.16
C THR A 116 -17.69 21.11 -17.78
N ILE A 117 -16.57 21.83 -17.65
CA ILE A 117 -16.56 23.28 -17.41
C ILE A 117 -17.14 24.05 -18.60
N LEU A 118 -16.76 23.68 -19.82
CA LEU A 118 -17.21 24.38 -21.03
C LEU A 118 -18.67 24.11 -21.37
N VAL A 119 -19.18 22.90 -21.12
CA VAL A 119 -20.52 22.48 -21.57
C VAL A 119 -21.51 22.29 -20.42
N LEU A 120 -21.19 21.45 -19.43
CA LEU A 120 -22.16 21.11 -18.37
C LEU A 120 -22.40 22.25 -17.39
N VAL A 121 -21.37 23.03 -17.03
CA VAL A 121 -21.54 24.15 -16.09
C VAL A 121 -22.52 25.22 -16.63
N PRO A 122 -22.37 25.74 -17.87
CA PRO A 122 -23.36 26.67 -18.44
C PRO A 122 -24.78 26.08 -18.54
N ILE A 123 -24.91 24.80 -18.88
CA ILE A 123 -26.20 24.11 -18.98
C ILE A 123 -26.87 24.01 -17.60
N ASN A 124 -26.10 23.69 -16.56
CA ASN A 124 -26.59 23.61 -15.18
C ASN A 124 -27.03 24.98 -14.66
N VAL A 125 -26.21 26.01 -14.87
CA VAL A 125 -26.50 27.39 -14.42
C VAL A 125 -27.79 27.92 -15.06
N SER A 126 -27.98 27.67 -16.36
CA SER A 126 -29.18 28.09 -17.08
C SER A 126 -30.47 27.33 -16.69
N GLY A 127 -30.41 26.34 -15.79
CA GLY A 127 -31.56 25.53 -15.37
C GLY A 127 -32.61 26.28 -14.53
N GLY A 128 -32.16 27.20 -13.67
CA GLY A 128 -33.01 28.15 -12.93
C GLY A 128 -34.06 27.57 -11.98
N THR A 129 -34.03 26.27 -11.65
CA THR A 129 -35.06 25.61 -10.82
C THR A 129 -34.91 25.96 -9.35
N LEU A 130 -33.67 26.13 -8.89
CA LEU A 130 -33.35 26.42 -7.49
C LEU A 130 -33.71 27.84 -7.04
N PHE A 131 -34.01 28.74 -7.98
CA PHE A 131 -34.55 30.07 -7.68
C PHE A 131 -35.97 30.00 -7.08
N PHE A 132 -36.78 29.04 -7.52
CA PHE A 132 -38.18 28.90 -7.08
C PHE A 132 -38.34 28.10 -5.78
N LEU A 133 -37.42 27.17 -5.48
CA LEU A 133 -37.46 26.29 -4.30
C LEU A 133 -36.73 26.85 -3.06
N ARG A 134 -36.21 28.09 -3.14
CA ARG A 134 -35.44 28.73 -2.04
C ARG A 134 -36.24 28.89 -0.74
N LYS A 135 -37.57 28.79 -0.78
CA LYS A 135 -38.46 28.90 0.39
C LYS A 135 -38.64 27.60 1.17
N GLU A 136 -38.33 26.43 0.60
CA GLU A 136 -38.64 25.11 1.19
C GLU A 136 -37.41 24.26 1.51
N LEU A 137 -36.23 24.57 0.95
CA LEU A 137 -35.00 23.79 1.14
C LEU A 137 -33.79 24.70 1.38
N VAL A 138 -32.86 24.26 2.24
CA VAL A 138 -31.55 24.90 2.43
C VAL A 138 -30.65 24.54 1.25
N VAL A 139 -30.51 25.43 0.28
CA VAL A 139 -29.78 25.19 -0.98
C VAL A 139 -28.39 25.81 -0.91
N SER A 140 -27.35 25.05 -1.26
CA SER A 140 -25.99 25.59 -1.39
C SER A 140 -25.77 26.24 -2.77
N ASP A 141 -24.87 27.21 -2.86
CA ASP A 141 -24.54 27.85 -4.15
C ASP A 141 -23.92 26.87 -5.16
N ILE A 142 -23.35 25.74 -4.70
CA ILE A 142 -22.81 24.68 -5.55
C ILE A 142 -23.93 23.83 -6.18
N ASP A 143 -25.08 23.71 -5.52
CA ASP A 143 -26.23 23.01 -6.09
C ASP A 143 -26.70 23.70 -7.37
N LYS A 144 -26.50 25.02 -7.50
CA LYS A 144 -26.78 25.79 -8.74
C LYS A 144 -25.92 25.34 -9.93
N LEU A 145 -24.71 24.85 -9.67
CA LEU A 145 -23.76 24.36 -10.68
C LEU A 145 -23.96 22.87 -11.00
N SER A 146 -24.97 22.24 -10.39
CA SER A 146 -25.23 20.82 -10.50
C SER A 146 -26.48 20.52 -11.33
N ILE A 147 -26.63 19.24 -11.67
CA ILE A 147 -27.84 18.70 -12.28
C ILE A 147 -29.10 18.90 -11.41
N SER A 148 -28.96 19.16 -10.10
CA SER A 148 -30.10 19.44 -9.22
C SER A 148 -30.84 20.72 -9.63
N ASN A 149 -30.15 21.70 -10.23
CA ASN A 149 -30.71 22.95 -10.72
C ASN A 149 -31.52 22.80 -12.03
N ILE A 150 -31.53 21.62 -12.65
CA ILE A 150 -32.31 21.37 -13.88
C ILE A 150 -33.74 20.97 -13.54
N ARG A 151 -34.70 21.56 -14.26
CA ARG A 151 -36.14 21.31 -14.11
C ARG A 151 -36.47 19.84 -14.46
N PRO A 152 -37.36 19.18 -13.72
CA PRO A 152 -37.87 17.86 -14.13
C PRO A 152 -38.40 17.88 -15.57
N LYS A 153 -38.25 16.78 -16.31
CA LYS A 153 -38.63 16.63 -17.74
C LYS A 153 -37.92 17.55 -18.75
N SER A 154 -36.88 18.29 -18.36
CA SER A 154 -36.15 19.18 -19.26
C SER A 154 -35.37 18.43 -20.35
N GLN A 155 -35.29 19.01 -21.56
CA GLN A 155 -34.44 18.49 -22.65
C GLN A 155 -32.93 18.59 -22.33
N LYS A 156 -32.54 19.40 -21.34
CA LYS A 156 -31.14 19.57 -20.91
C LYS A 156 -30.51 18.26 -20.41
N PHE A 157 -31.30 17.27 -19.98
CA PHE A 157 -30.79 15.96 -19.58
C PHE A 157 -30.12 15.19 -20.73
N TRP A 158 -30.45 15.49 -21.99
CA TRP A 158 -29.75 14.91 -23.15
C TRP A 158 -28.27 15.30 -23.21
N ALA A 159 -27.92 16.51 -22.75
CA ALA A 159 -26.51 16.92 -22.68
C ALA A 159 -25.75 16.10 -21.63
N HIS A 160 -26.33 15.87 -20.44
CA HIS A 160 -25.73 15.01 -19.41
C HIS A 160 -25.60 13.56 -19.88
N LEU A 161 -26.61 13.05 -20.58
CA LEU A 161 -26.57 11.71 -21.15
C LEU A 161 -25.44 11.58 -22.18
N SER A 162 -25.37 12.51 -23.13
CA SER A 162 -24.34 12.52 -24.17
C SER A 162 -22.93 12.60 -23.57
N MET A 163 -22.76 13.44 -22.54
CA MET A 163 -21.50 13.54 -21.80
C MET A 163 -21.16 12.26 -21.03
N ALA A 164 -22.14 11.59 -20.44
CA ALA A 164 -21.92 10.30 -19.77
C ALA A 164 -21.39 9.23 -20.74
N TYR A 165 -21.92 9.18 -21.97
CA TYR A 165 -21.40 8.32 -23.04
C TYR A 165 -19.96 8.67 -23.40
N LEU A 166 -19.69 9.95 -23.67
CA LEU A 166 -18.36 10.41 -24.06
C LEU A 166 -17.32 10.14 -22.96
N PHE A 167 -17.64 10.42 -21.70
CA PHE A 167 -16.76 10.16 -20.55
C PHE A 167 -16.51 8.66 -20.36
N THR A 168 -17.54 7.83 -20.53
CA THR A 168 -17.39 6.37 -20.43
C THR A 168 -16.49 5.83 -21.53
N ILE A 169 -16.72 6.23 -22.78
CA ILE A 169 -15.90 5.83 -23.94
C ILE A 169 -14.45 6.27 -23.74
N TRP A 170 -14.21 7.53 -23.36
CA TRP A 170 -12.88 8.05 -23.10
C TRP A 170 -12.16 7.29 -21.98
N THR A 171 -12.86 7.05 -20.86
CA THR A 171 -12.31 6.32 -19.71
C THR A 171 -11.96 4.88 -20.10
N CYS A 172 -12.84 4.19 -20.82
CA CYS A 172 -12.59 2.84 -21.34
C CYS A 172 -11.40 2.82 -22.32
N TYR A 173 -11.31 3.79 -23.24
CA TYR A 173 -10.18 3.91 -24.15
C TYR A 173 -8.85 4.11 -23.42
N MET A 174 -8.81 5.00 -22.43
CA MET A 174 -7.61 5.22 -21.60
C MET A 174 -7.24 3.99 -20.78
N LEU A 175 -8.23 3.32 -20.18
CA LEU A 175 -8.01 2.08 -19.46
C LEU A 175 -7.49 0.96 -20.36
N TYR A 176 -7.99 0.85 -21.59
CA TYR A 176 -7.51 -0.12 -22.58
C TYR A 176 -6.03 0.14 -22.93
N LYS A 177 -5.68 1.38 -23.28
CA LYS A 177 -4.31 1.77 -23.63
C LYS A 177 -3.32 1.58 -22.48
N GLU A 178 -3.70 1.96 -21.27
CA GLU A 178 -2.82 1.75 -20.11
C GLU A 178 -2.72 0.29 -19.69
N TYR A 179 -3.78 -0.53 -19.85
CA TYR A 179 -3.67 -1.97 -19.59
C TYR A 179 -2.68 -2.63 -20.55
N ASP A 180 -2.79 -2.35 -21.85
CA ASP A 180 -1.87 -2.85 -22.88
C ASP A 180 -0.43 -2.42 -22.57
N ARG A 181 -0.21 -1.15 -22.22
CA ARG A 181 1.11 -0.64 -21.86
C ARG A 181 1.68 -1.30 -20.61
N VAL A 182 0.88 -1.49 -19.55
CA VAL A 182 1.34 -2.15 -18.30
C VAL A 182 1.60 -3.64 -18.52
N ALA A 183 0.80 -4.31 -19.34
CA ALA A 183 1.06 -5.69 -19.73
C ALA A 183 2.39 -5.81 -20.49
N PHE A 184 2.64 -4.93 -21.46
CA PHE A 184 3.90 -4.87 -22.19
C PHE A 184 5.09 -4.62 -21.27
N MET A 185 5.02 -3.60 -20.40
CA MET A 185 6.10 -3.31 -19.44
C MET A 185 6.38 -4.47 -18.49
N ARG A 186 5.34 -5.19 -18.03
CA ARG A 186 5.49 -6.38 -17.20
C ARG A 186 6.24 -7.48 -17.94
N LEU A 187 5.84 -7.81 -19.16
CA LEU A 187 6.48 -8.87 -19.94
C LEU A 187 7.92 -8.49 -20.30
N HIS A 188 8.16 -7.26 -20.76
CA HIS A 188 9.49 -6.75 -21.05
C HIS A 188 10.40 -6.77 -19.81
N TYR A 189 9.87 -6.38 -18.63
CA TYR A 189 10.65 -6.44 -17.39
C TYR A 189 10.97 -7.87 -16.98
N LEU A 190 10.03 -8.82 -17.14
CA LEU A 190 10.31 -10.23 -16.88
C LEU A 190 11.36 -10.80 -17.84
N ALA A 191 11.36 -10.36 -19.11
CA ALA A 191 12.34 -10.73 -20.12
C ALA A 191 13.75 -10.20 -19.77
N SER A 192 13.85 -8.90 -19.49
CA SER A 192 15.14 -8.20 -19.32
C SER A 192 15.81 -8.39 -17.97
N ARG A 193 15.07 -8.78 -16.93
CA ARG A 193 15.64 -8.93 -15.59
C ARG A 193 16.56 -10.14 -15.50
N GLN A 194 17.63 -9.99 -14.71
CA GLN A 194 18.54 -11.08 -14.38
C GLN A 194 17.82 -12.28 -13.73
N ARG A 195 18.52 -13.42 -13.73
CA ARG A 195 18.08 -14.66 -13.10
C ARG A 195 17.64 -14.41 -11.65
N ARG A 196 16.43 -14.84 -11.32
CA ARG A 196 15.90 -14.84 -9.96
C ARG A 196 15.39 -16.21 -9.59
N VAL A 197 15.51 -16.55 -8.31
CA VAL A 197 15.15 -17.87 -7.76
C VAL A 197 13.64 -18.17 -7.87
N ASP A 198 12.79 -17.15 -7.80
CA ASP A 198 11.32 -17.30 -7.92
C ASP A 198 10.86 -17.83 -9.28
N GLN A 199 11.68 -17.66 -10.32
CA GLN A 199 11.36 -18.09 -11.69
C GLN A 199 11.52 -19.61 -11.87
N PHE A 200 12.30 -20.27 -11.01
CA PHE A 200 12.61 -21.71 -11.09
C PHE A 200 11.95 -22.52 -9.99
N THR A 201 11.33 -21.86 -9.01
CA THR A 201 10.83 -22.52 -7.80
C THR A 201 9.31 -22.43 -7.70
N VAL A 202 8.70 -23.55 -7.33
CA VAL A 202 7.27 -23.70 -7.09
C VAL A 202 7.07 -24.07 -5.62
N VAL A 203 6.12 -23.41 -4.95
CA VAL A 203 5.71 -23.80 -3.60
C VAL A 203 4.64 -24.87 -3.70
N VAL A 204 4.89 -26.00 -3.02
CA VAL A 204 4.01 -27.17 -2.97
C VAL A 204 3.41 -27.27 -1.57
N ARG A 205 2.10 -27.30 -1.46
CA ARG A 205 1.36 -27.37 -0.19
C ARG A 205 0.50 -28.62 -0.11
N ASN A 206 0.15 -29.01 1.11
CA ASN A 206 -0.64 -30.20 1.42
C ASN A 206 -0.02 -31.45 0.82
N VAL A 207 1.28 -31.65 1.07
CA VAL A 207 1.93 -32.92 0.77
C VAL A 207 1.25 -34.01 1.62
N PRO A 208 0.75 -35.10 1.01
CA PRO A 208 0.11 -36.17 1.75
C PRO A 208 1.11 -36.87 2.68
N HIS A 209 0.65 -37.24 3.86
CA HIS A 209 1.44 -38.05 4.78
C HIS A 209 1.40 -39.51 4.33
N VAL A 210 2.52 -40.06 3.92
CA VAL A 210 2.68 -41.48 3.57
C VAL A 210 3.39 -42.18 4.72
N SER A 211 2.81 -43.25 5.26
CA SER A 211 3.39 -44.03 6.35
C SER A 211 4.78 -44.56 5.96
N GLY A 212 5.79 -44.31 6.78
CA GLY A 212 7.16 -44.80 6.57
C GLY A 212 8.06 -43.87 5.72
N HIS A 213 7.51 -42.84 5.08
CA HIS A 213 8.31 -41.87 4.31
C HIS A 213 8.35 -40.51 5.01
N SER A 214 9.50 -39.85 4.96
CA SER A 214 9.56 -38.43 5.31
C SER A 214 8.84 -37.59 4.24
N ILE A 215 8.39 -36.40 4.60
CA ILE A 215 7.78 -35.46 3.65
C ILE A 215 8.75 -35.16 2.51
N SER A 216 10.04 -35.02 2.82
CA SER A 216 11.10 -34.80 1.84
C SER A 216 11.20 -35.97 0.85
N GLN A 217 11.22 -37.21 1.33
CA GLN A 217 11.23 -38.39 0.46
C GLN A 217 9.96 -38.49 -0.39
N SER A 218 8.80 -38.13 0.16
CA SER A 218 7.53 -38.15 -0.57
C SER A 218 7.53 -37.14 -1.72
N VAL A 219 8.04 -35.93 -1.49
CA VAL A 219 8.21 -34.90 -2.52
C VAL A 219 9.20 -35.36 -3.58
N ASP A 220 10.35 -35.90 -3.15
CA ASP A 220 11.40 -36.36 -4.06
C ASP A 220 10.89 -37.45 -5.00
N HIS A 221 10.27 -38.51 -4.44
CA HIS A 221 9.67 -39.59 -5.22
C HIS A 221 8.60 -39.06 -6.19
N PHE A 222 7.71 -38.18 -5.73
CA PHE A 222 6.63 -37.65 -6.56
C PHE A 222 7.15 -36.85 -7.77
N PHE A 223 8.11 -35.96 -7.56
CA PHE A 223 8.63 -35.10 -8.63
C PHE A 223 9.65 -35.81 -9.54
N GLN A 224 10.41 -36.78 -9.03
CA GLN A 224 11.24 -37.64 -9.88
C GLN A 224 10.39 -38.50 -10.81
N THR A 225 9.24 -39.01 -10.33
CA THR A 225 8.34 -39.83 -11.14
C THR A 225 7.60 -39.00 -12.20
N ASN A 226 7.05 -37.85 -11.81
CA ASN A 226 6.17 -37.06 -12.69
C ASN A 226 6.91 -35.98 -13.52
N HIS A 227 8.08 -35.51 -13.07
CA HIS A 227 8.87 -34.46 -13.72
C HIS A 227 10.37 -34.84 -13.84
N PRO A 228 10.72 -36.03 -14.37
CA PRO A 228 12.08 -36.59 -14.29
C PRO A 228 13.16 -35.70 -14.91
N ASN A 229 12.86 -35.08 -16.05
CA ASN A 229 13.84 -34.31 -16.81
C ASN A 229 14.06 -32.88 -16.31
N HIS A 230 13.18 -32.38 -15.44
CA HIS A 230 13.18 -30.98 -15.02
C HIS A 230 13.39 -30.77 -13.53
N TYR A 231 13.09 -31.75 -12.71
CA TYR A 231 13.26 -31.67 -11.27
C TYR A 231 14.75 -31.60 -10.89
N LEU A 232 15.13 -30.59 -10.09
CA LEU A 232 16.50 -30.45 -9.55
C LEU A 232 16.60 -30.88 -8.09
N GLY A 233 15.58 -30.57 -7.30
CA GLY A 233 15.59 -30.76 -5.86
C GLY A 233 14.49 -29.99 -5.18
N HIS A 234 14.38 -30.16 -3.88
CA HIS A 234 13.39 -29.46 -3.07
C HIS A 234 13.97 -29.05 -1.72
N GLN A 235 13.40 -28.00 -1.15
CA GLN A 235 13.68 -27.53 0.20
C GLN A 235 12.42 -27.72 1.05
N ALA A 236 12.50 -28.62 2.04
CA ALA A 236 11.43 -28.82 3.00
C ALA A 236 11.32 -27.62 3.96
N VAL A 237 10.10 -27.27 4.35
CA VAL A 237 9.85 -26.17 5.30
C VAL A 237 9.76 -26.73 6.72
N TYR A 238 10.58 -26.18 7.61
CA TYR A 238 10.62 -26.57 9.02
C TYR A 238 9.91 -25.55 9.91
N ASN A 239 9.28 -26.02 10.99
CA ASN A 239 8.72 -25.18 12.04
C ASN A 239 9.84 -24.60 12.93
N ALA A 240 10.44 -23.49 12.49
CA ALA A 240 11.56 -22.85 13.19
C ALA A 240 11.15 -21.76 14.20
N ASN A 241 9.90 -21.74 14.70
CA ASN A 241 9.40 -20.64 15.54
C ASN A 241 10.18 -20.44 16.86
N LYS A 242 10.59 -21.54 17.52
CA LYS A 242 11.39 -21.49 18.75
C LYS A 242 12.82 -21.02 18.45
N PHE A 243 13.42 -21.55 17.39
CA PHE A 243 14.73 -21.12 16.89
C PHE A 243 14.74 -19.62 16.50
N ALA A 244 13.66 -19.12 15.89
CA ALA A 244 13.49 -17.70 15.55
C ALA A 244 13.59 -16.78 16.77
N LYS A 245 13.01 -17.21 17.90
CA LYS A 245 13.07 -16.47 19.16
C LYS A 245 14.50 -16.41 19.69
N LEU A 246 15.25 -17.51 19.59
CA LEU A 246 16.66 -17.58 20.02
C LEU A 246 17.56 -16.69 19.15
N VAL A 247 17.42 -16.72 17.82
CA VAL A 247 18.22 -15.84 16.93
C VAL A 247 17.94 -14.37 17.21
N LYS A 248 16.68 -13.98 17.43
CA LYS A 248 16.34 -12.61 17.81
C LYS A 248 16.94 -12.21 19.18
N GLN A 249 17.08 -13.15 20.11
CA GLN A 249 17.78 -12.92 21.37
C GLN A 249 19.28 -12.76 21.14
N ARG A 250 19.89 -13.57 20.26
CA ARG A 250 21.31 -13.48 19.89
C ARG A 250 21.64 -12.13 19.29
N GLU A 251 20.89 -11.66 18.29
CA GLU A 251 21.09 -10.34 17.69
C GLU A 251 21.06 -9.21 18.73
N ARG A 252 20.16 -9.30 19.71
CA ARG A 252 20.10 -8.31 20.81
C ARG A 252 21.35 -8.36 21.66
N LEU A 253 21.85 -9.55 22.01
CA LEU A 253 23.08 -9.71 22.78
C LEU A 253 24.30 -9.23 22.00
N GLN A 254 24.39 -9.53 20.69
CA GLN A 254 25.44 -9.05 19.81
C GLN A 254 25.51 -7.52 19.81
N ASN A 255 24.36 -6.84 19.66
CA ASN A 255 24.31 -5.38 19.72
C ASN A 255 24.84 -4.82 21.05
N TRP A 256 24.56 -5.50 22.17
CA TRP A 256 25.09 -5.11 23.47
C TRP A 256 26.59 -5.37 23.58
N LEU A 257 27.10 -6.46 23.00
CA LEU A 257 28.52 -6.76 22.95
C LEU A 257 29.26 -5.71 22.12
N ASP A 258 28.80 -5.44 20.89
CA ASP A 258 29.34 -4.42 19.98
C ASP A 258 29.37 -3.04 20.67
N TYR A 259 28.30 -2.66 21.38
CA TYR A 259 28.27 -1.40 22.13
C TYR A 259 29.34 -1.31 23.22
N ASN A 260 29.54 -2.38 24.00
CA ASN A 260 30.54 -2.37 25.07
C ASN A 260 31.97 -2.40 24.50
N GLN A 261 32.20 -3.08 23.38
CA GLN A 261 33.47 -3.03 22.65
C GLN A 261 33.76 -1.61 22.15
N LEU A 262 32.81 -0.97 21.45
CA LEU A 262 32.96 0.41 21.00
C LEU A 262 33.22 1.39 22.16
N LYS A 263 32.58 1.15 23.32
CA LYS A 263 32.80 1.96 24.53
C LYS A 263 34.24 1.80 25.06
N TYR A 264 34.79 0.58 24.98
CA TYR A 264 36.16 0.28 25.37
C TYR A 264 37.18 0.85 24.37
N GLU A 265 36.94 0.70 23.06
CA GLU A 265 37.78 1.29 22.00
C GLU A 265 37.89 2.82 22.12
N ARG A 266 36.80 3.49 22.52
CA ARG A 266 36.79 4.95 22.75
C ARG A 266 37.54 5.37 24.00
N ASN A 267 37.64 4.50 25.01
CA ASN A 267 38.34 4.79 26.24
C ASN A 267 39.01 3.52 26.81
N PRO A 268 40.22 3.19 26.32
CA PRO A 268 40.90 1.94 26.65
C PRO A 268 41.26 1.78 28.13
N GLU A 269 41.34 2.89 28.88
CA GLU A 269 41.72 2.91 30.30
C GLU A 269 40.64 2.33 31.22
N LYS A 270 39.36 2.33 30.81
CA LYS A 270 38.23 1.89 31.64
C LYS A 270 37.44 0.78 30.97
N ARG A 271 37.64 -0.46 31.43
CA ARG A 271 36.79 -1.59 31.01
C ARG A 271 35.34 -1.41 31.48
N PRO A 272 34.35 -1.61 30.61
CA PRO A 272 32.94 -1.45 30.96
C PRO A 272 32.46 -2.61 31.86
N THR A 273 32.08 -2.30 33.11
CA THR A 273 31.55 -3.28 34.06
C THR A 273 30.02 -3.21 34.17
N ARG A 274 29.39 -4.33 34.52
CA ARG A 274 27.95 -4.44 34.81
C ARG A 274 27.73 -5.29 36.05
N LYS A 275 26.57 -5.15 36.69
CA LYS A 275 26.13 -6.12 37.72
C LYS A 275 25.35 -7.29 37.10
N THR A 276 25.40 -8.45 37.74
CA THR A 276 24.79 -9.70 37.25
C THR A 276 23.27 -9.79 37.44
N GLY A 277 22.71 -9.12 38.44
CA GLY A 277 21.30 -9.21 38.84
C GLY A 277 20.31 -8.48 37.92
N PHE A 278 19.05 -8.44 38.36
CA PHE A 278 17.92 -7.93 37.56
C PHE A 278 18.18 -6.50 37.09
N LEU A 279 18.10 -6.29 35.76
CA LEU A 279 18.36 -5.01 35.08
C LEU A 279 19.73 -4.37 35.38
N GLY A 280 20.69 -5.10 35.97
CA GLY A 280 21.99 -4.58 36.35
C GLY A 280 22.02 -3.79 37.67
N LEU A 281 20.99 -3.91 38.51
CA LEU A 281 20.87 -3.16 39.76
C LEU A 281 21.55 -3.87 40.96
N TRP A 282 21.54 -5.20 40.98
CA TRP A 282 21.98 -6.05 42.11
C TRP A 282 23.05 -7.05 41.66
N GLY A 283 23.82 -7.62 42.60
CA GLY A 283 24.83 -8.64 42.32
C GLY A 283 26.24 -8.11 42.08
N GLU A 284 27.17 -9.05 41.86
CA GLU A 284 28.60 -8.80 41.68
C GLU A 284 28.89 -8.01 40.39
N ARG A 285 29.92 -7.15 40.45
CA ARG A 285 30.40 -6.41 39.28
C ARG A 285 31.31 -7.31 38.45
N VAL A 286 30.85 -7.62 37.25
CA VAL A 286 31.57 -8.41 36.26
C VAL A 286 31.89 -7.57 35.04
N ASP A 287 32.90 -7.98 34.28
CA ASP A 287 33.19 -7.38 32.98
C ASP A 287 32.02 -7.61 32.02
N SER A 288 31.51 -6.53 31.44
CA SER A 288 30.38 -6.60 30.51
C SER A 288 30.73 -7.35 29.23
N ILE A 289 31.95 -7.20 28.72
CA ILE A 289 32.36 -7.81 27.46
C ILE A 289 32.42 -9.32 27.64
N GLU A 290 33.11 -9.80 28.67
CA GLU A 290 33.25 -11.23 28.96
C GLU A 290 31.90 -11.87 29.29
N PHE A 291 31.06 -11.17 30.07
CA PHE A 291 29.70 -11.62 30.37
C PHE A 291 28.86 -11.82 29.11
N TYR A 292 28.87 -10.86 28.18
CA TYR A 292 28.09 -10.99 26.94
C TYR A 292 28.68 -12.06 26.01
N LYS A 293 30.02 -12.21 25.94
CA LYS A 293 30.67 -13.31 25.22
C LYS A 293 30.25 -14.67 25.75
N GLN A 294 30.27 -14.86 27.07
CA GLN A 294 29.86 -16.12 27.69
C GLN A 294 28.37 -16.42 27.45
N LYS A 295 27.49 -15.42 27.65
CA LYS A 295 26.06 -15.58 27.33
C LYS A 295 25.78 -15.89 25.87
N MET A 296 26.57 -15.31 24.96
CA MET A 296 26.47 -15.60 23.53
C MET A 296 26.87 -17.04 23.25
N LYS A 297 28.00 -17.51 23.81
CA LYS A 297 28.45 -18.91 23.71
C LYS A 297 27.40 -19.90 24.24
N ASP A 298 26.77 -19.59 25.37
CA ASP A 298 25.69 -20.42 25.93
C ASP A 298 24.43 -20.43 25.03
N LEU A 299 24.11 -19.28 24.43
CA LEU A 299 22.98 -19.16 23.51
C LEU A 299 23.26 -19.91 22.19
N ASP A 300 24.48 -19.85 21.68
CA ASP A 300 24.92 -20.55 20.48
C ASP A 300 24.87 -22.07 20.67
N LYS A 301 25.27 -22.57 21.85
CA LYS A 301 25.07 -23.99 22.21
C LYS A 301 23.59 -24.38 22.18
N ARG A 302 22.70 -23.56 22.77
CA ARG A 302 21.25 -23.81 22.76
C ARG A 302 20.67 -23.76 21.34
N MET A 303 21.15 -22.83 20.51
CA MET A 303 20.75 -22.72 19.12
C MET A 303 21.19 -23.95 18.31
N ALA A 304 22.42 -24.43 18.48
CA ALA A 304 22.90 -25.65 17.85
C ALA A 304 22.08 -26.89 18.24
N LEU A 305 21.77 -27.05 19.53
CA LEU A 305 20.90 -28.12 20.03
C LEU A 305 19.48 -28.06 19.44
N GLU A 306 18.90 -26.86 19.38
CA GLU A 306 17.56 -26.68 18.80
C GLU A 306 17.57 -26.95 17.29
N ARG A 307 18.63 -26.52 16.57
CA ARG A 307 18.81 -26.82 15.14
C ARG A 307 18.86 -28.32 14.90
N GLN A 308 19.65 -29.05 15.68
CA GLN A 308 19.73 -30.52 15.57
C GLN A 308 18.39 -31.19 15.86
N THR A 309 17.66 -30.70 16.87
CA THR A 309 16.31 -31.19 17.19
C THR A 309 15.36 -31.01 16.01
N ILE A 310 15.35 -29.81 15.40
CA ILE A 310 14.47 -29.50 14.25
C ILE A 310 14.80 -30.38 13.03
N LEU A 311 16.08 -30.63 12.76
CA LEU A 311 16.51 -31.44 11.62
C LEU A 311 16.23 -32.95 11.81
N LYS A 312 16.31 -33.44 13.05
CA LYS A 312 16.06 -34.85 13.38
C LYS A 312 14.59 -35.19 13.58
N ASP A 313 13.78 -34.24 14.05
CA ASP A 313 12.38 -34.48 14.37
C ASP A 313 11.49 -34.41 13.11
N PRO A 314 10.89 -35.53 12.66
CA PRO A 314 10.00 -35.54 11.51
C PRO A 314 8.72 -34.72 11.74
N LYS A 315 8.29 -34.53 13.00
CA LYS A 315 7.11 -33.70 13.33
C LYS A 315 7.35 -32.21 13.13
N SER A 316 8.62 -31.79 13.11
CA SER A 316 9.02 -30.41 12.85
C SER A 316 8.97 -30.05 11.36
N ILE A 317 8.90 -31.04 10.46
CA ILE A 317 8.75 -30.85 9.02
C ILE A 317 7.28 -30.58 8.71
N MET A 318 7.01 -29.45 8.06
CA MET A 318 5.66 -29.09 7.65
C MET A 318 5.32 -29.73 6.30
N PRO A 319 4.03 -29.99 5.99
CA PRO A 319 3.60 -30.57 4.71
C PRO A 319 3.66 -29.56 3.55
N VAL A 320 4.79 -28.84 3.45
CA VAL A 320 5.09 -27.80 2.48
C VAL A 320 6.56 -27.89 2.07
N ALA A 321 6.81 -27.78 0.77
CA ALA A 321 8.15 -27.75 0.21
C ALA A 321 8.26 -26.70 -0.91
N PHE A 322 9.45 -26.15 -1.08
CA PHE A 322 9.83 -25.37 -2.25
C PHE A 322 10.54 -26.30 -3.22
N VAL A 323 9.95 -26.53 -4.39
CA VAL A 323 10.48 -27.43 -5.42
C VAL A 323 11.13 -26.61 -6.52
N SER A 324 12.38 -26.91 -6.82
CA SER A 324 13.20 -26.19 -7.80
C SER A 324 13.38 -27.02 -9.07
N PHE A 325 13.30 -26.33 -10.21
CA PHE A 325 13.41 -26.91 -11.55
C PHE A 325 14.64 -26.39 -12.29
N ASN A 326 15.11 -27.15 -13.28
CA ASN A 326 16.27 -26.80 -14.10
C ASN A 326 15.99 -25.70 -15.14
N SER A 327 14.72 -25.39 -15.36
CA SER A 327 14.21 -24.47 -16.38
C SER A 327 13.00 -23.73 -15.82
N ARG A 328 12.80 -22.49 -16.29
CA ARG A 328 11.59 -21.72 -16.03
C ARG A 328 10.39 -22.35 -16.68
N TRP A 329 10.58 -23.00 -17.83
CA TRP A 329 9.54 -23.77 -18.49
C TRP A 329 9.00 -24.89 -17.58
N GLY A 330 9.89 -25.69 -16.97
CA GLY A 330 9.48 -26.77 -16.06
C GLY A 330 8.73 -26.25 -14.83
N ALA A 331 9.21 -25.15 -14.23
CA ALA A 331 8.52 -24.49 -13.13
C ALA A 331 7.14 -23.93 -13.55
N ALA A 332 7.05 -23.33 -14.75
CA ALA A 332 5.80 -22.78 -15.28
C ALA A 332 4.74 -23.84 -15.53
N VAL A 333 5.13 -25.00 -16.09
CA VAL A 333 4.24 -26.13 -16.28
C VAL A 333 3.76 -26.63 -14.91
N CYS A 334 4.67 -26.90 -13.98
CA CYS A 334 4.32 -27.40 -12.65
C CYS A 334 3.38 -26.46 -11.87
N ALA A 335 3.60 -25.15 -11.95
CA ALA A 335 2.78 -24.15 -11.23
C ALA A 335 1.38 -23.94 -11.84
N GLN A 336 1.17 -24.31 -13.10
CA GLN A 336 -0.09 -24.07 -13.82
C GLN A 336 -0.96 -25.33 -13.95
N THR A 337 -0.38 -26.53 -13.86
CA THR A 337 -1.10 -27.80 -14.00
C THR A 337 -1.54 -28.39 -12.67
N GLN A 338 -2.69 -29.07 -12.67
CA GLN A 338 -3.12 -29.88 -11.54
C GLN A 338 -2.25 -31.15 -11.45
N GLN A 339 -1.61 -31.36 -10.29
CA GLN A 339 -0.64 -32.45 -10.12
C GLN A 339 -1.24 -33.81 -9.77
N SER A 340 -2.41 -33.84 -9.11
CA SER A 340 -3.01 -35.09 -8.64
C SER A 340 -4.52 -35.14 -8.89
N LYS A 341 -5.11 -36.34 -8.86
CA LYS A 341 -6.57 -36.55 -9.00
C LYS A 341 -7.36 -35.76 -7.95
N ASN A 342 -6.81 -35.62 -6.73
CA ASN A 342 -7.45 -34.84 -5.68
C ASN A 342 -6.99 -33.37 -5.75
N PRO A 343 -7.90 -32.41 -6.01
CA PRO A 343 -7.53 -31.01 -6.18
C PRO A 343 -7.11 -30.32 -4.87
N THR A 344 -7.14 -31.00 -3.72
CA THR A 344 -6.73 -30.46 -2.41
C THR A 344 -5.33 -30.89 -1.98
N LEU A 345 -4.74 -31.89 -2.63
CA LEU A 345 -3.40 -32.41 -2.38
C LEU A 345 -2.44 -31.94 -3.46
N TRP A 346 -1.14 -31.85 -3.12
CA TRP A 346 -0.09 -31.41 -4.05
C TRP A 346 -0.40 -30.06 -4.70
N LEU A 347 -0.85 -29.10 -3.90
CA LEU A 347 -1.23 -27.78 -4.36
C LEU A 347 0.02 -27.00 -4.77
N THR A 348 0.21 -26.79 -6.06
CA THR A 348 1.31 -26.03 -6.63
C THR A 348 0.91 -24.57 -6.87
N ASN A 349 1.79 -23.66 -6.47
CA ASN A 349 1.70 -22.24 -6.78
C ASN A 349 3.11 -21.73 -7.07
N TRP A 350 3.24 -20.67 -7.86
CA TRP A 350 4.52 -19.96 -7.99
C TRP A 350 5.08 -19.59 -6.61
N ALA A 351 6.34 -19.92 -6.35
CA ALA A 351 6.99 -19.47 -5.13
C ALA A 351 7.19 -17.95 -5.21
N PRO A 352 6.80 -17.17 -4.19
CA PRO A 352 7.16 -15.76 -4.16
C PRO A 352 8.68 -15.63 -3.94
N GLU A 353 9.23 -14.46 -4.21
CA GLU A 353 10.64 -14.17 -3.89
C GLU A 353 10.92 -14.49 -2.40
N PRO A 354 12.10 -15.03 -2.01
CA PRO A 354 12.39 -15.37 -0.61
C PRO A 354 12.14 -14.24 0.40
N ARG A 355 12.32 -12.98 -0.02
CA ARG A 355 12.03 -11.77 0.78
C ARG A 355 10.53 -11.49 0.93
N ASP A 356 9.72 -11.91 -0.04
CA ASP A 356 8.26 -11.77 -0.06
C ASP A 356 7.55 -12.94 0.67
N VAL A 357 8.23 -14.06 0.94
CA VAL A 357 7.65 -15.20 1.67
C VAL A 357 7.25 -14.80 3.09
N TYR A 358 5.97 -15.00 3.43
CA TYR A 358 5.47 -14.87 4.79
C TYR A 358 5.46 -16.22 5.53
N TRP A 359 6.62 -16.55 6.09
CA TRP A 359 6.94 -17.86 6.72
C TRP A 359 5.90 -18.39 7.72
N ARG A 360 5.24 -17.52 8.48
CA ARG A 360 4.27 -17.93 9.52
C ARG A 360 3.02 -18.60 8.97
N ASN A 361 2.65 -18.32 7.71
CA ASN A 361 1.42 -18.81 7.10
C ASN A 361 1.63 -20.03 6.19
N LEU A 362 2.86 -20.52 6.05
CA LEU A 362 3.14 -21.66 5.18
C LEU A 362 2.42 -22.93 5.69
N ALA A 363 2.32 -23.13 7.00
CA ALA A 363 1.86 -24.39 7.62
C ALA A 363 0.34 -24.61 7.68
N ILE A 364 -0.46 -23.69 7.14
CA ILE A 364 -1.90 -23.71 7.42
C ILE A 364 -2.60 -24.72 6.50
N PRO A 365 -3.29 -25.73 7.04
CA PRO A 365 -3.98 -26.73 6.22
C PRO A 365 -5.19 -26.12 5.49
N PHE A 366 -5.56 -26.70 4.35
CA PHE A 366 -6.60 -26.15 3.46
C PHE A 366 -7.95 -25.91 4.15
N MET A 367 -8.44 -26.85 4.96
CA MET A 367 -9.72 -26.67 5.66
C MET A 367 -9.67 -25.52 6.68
N SER A 368 -8.54 -25.36 7.38
CA SER A 368 -8.35 -24.21 8.27
C SER A 368 -8.32 -22.90 7.50
N LEU A 369 -7.74 -22.87 6.29
CA LEU A 369 -7.78 -21.67 5.43
C LEU A 369 -9.22 -21.27 5.07
N SER A 370 -10.07 -22.22 4.73
CA SER A 370 -11.49 -21.95 4.41
C SER A 370 -12.24 -21.38 5.61
N ILE A 371 -12.09 -21.99 6.80
CA ILE A 371 -12.71 -21.50 8.04
C ILE A 371 -12.19 -20.10 8.40
N ARG A 372 -10.88 -19.86 8.33
CA ARG A 372 -10.27 -18.55 8.61
C ARG A 372 -10.83 -17.48 7.68
N LYS A 373 -10.95 -17.76 6.38
CA LYS A 373 -11.53 -16.82 5.41
C LYS A 373 -13.00 -16.52 5.73
N LEU A 374 -13.78 -17.52 6.11
CA LEU A 374 -15.17 -17.31 6.53
C LEU A 374 -15.26 -16.42 7.78
N VAL A 375 -14.50 -16.73 8.83
CA VAL A 375 -14.46 -15.93 10.07
C VAL A 375 -14.03 -14.50 9.80
N ILE A 376 -12.98 -14.29 9.00
CA ILE A 376 -12.51 -12.95 8.64
C ILE A 376 -13.54 -12.22 7.77
N SER A 377 -14.27 -12.90 6.88
CA SER A 377 -15.35 -12.30 6.10
C SER A 377 -16.50 -11.83 6.99
N ILE A 378 -16.93 -12.65 7.97
CA ILE A 378 -17.96 -12.28 8.94
C ILE A 378 -17.48 -11.11 9.82
N SER A 379 -16.25 -11.17 10.31
CA SER A 379 -15.65 -10.08 11.11
C SER A 379 -15.51 -8.79 10.30
N LEU A 380 -15.18 -8.87 9.01
CA LEU A 380 -15.11 -7.70 8.13
C LEU A 380 -16.50 -7.10 7.91
N PHE A 381 -17.53 -7.93 7.72
CA PHE A 381 -18.91 -7.46 7.62
C PHE A 381 -19.35 -6.73 8.89
N ALA A 382 -19.09 -7.33 10.07
CA ALA A 382 -19.37 -6.70 11.35
C ALA A 382 -18.61 -5.37 11.51
N LEU A 383 -17.33 -5.34 11.14
CA LEU A 383 -16.52 -4.12 11.16
C LEU A 383 -17.14 -3.03 10.28
N VAL A 384 -17.50 -3.34 9.03
CA VAL A 384 -18.17 -2.41 8.10
C VAL A 384 -19.48 -1.88 8.69
N PHE A 385 -20.29 -2.75 9.30
CA PHE A 385 -21.57 -2.38 9.89
C PHE A 385 -21.41 -1.44 11.09
N PHE A 386 -20.62 -1.83 12.10
CA PHE A 386 -20.44 -1.02 13.32
C PHE A 386 -19.70 0.30 13.04
N TYR A 387 -18.86 0.33 12.01
CA TYR A 387 -18.18 1.55 11.61
C TYR A 387 -19.12 2.57 10.95
N MET A 388 -20.38 2.24 10.68
CA MET A 388 -21.36 3.27 10.30
C MET A 388 -21.59 4.30 11.42
N ILE A 389 -21.38 3.93 12.69
CA ILE A 389 -21.59 4.84 13.83
C ILE A 389 -20.61 6.03 13.80
N PRO A 390 -19.27 5.85 13.71
CA PRO A 390 -18.34 6.97 13.52
C PRO A 390 -18.63 7.80 12.26
N ILE A 391 -19.05 7.16 11.16
CA ILE A 391 -19.40 7.89 9.93
C ILE A 391 -20.63 8.77 10.17
N ALA A 392 -21.64 8.25 10.85
CA ALA A 392 -22.83 9.01 11.24
C ALA A 392 -22.45 10.26 12.04
N PHE A 393 -21.56 10.10 13.01
CA PHE A 393 -21.03 11.21 13.80
C PHE A 393 -20.30 12.24 12.94
N VAL A 394 -19.42 11.83 12.01
CA VAL A 394 -18.78 12.76 11.08
C VAL A 394 -19.80 13.49 10.19
N GLN A 395 -20.85 12.81 9.75
CA GLN A 395 -21.89 13.43 8.94
C GLN A 395 -22.75 14.41 9.73
N SER A 396 -22.98 14.17 11.03
CA SER A 396 -23.67 15.16 11.88
C SER A 396 -22.83 16.41 12.10
N LEU A 397 -21.50 16.27 12.24
CA LEU A 397 -20.55 17.40 12.30
C LEU A 397 -20.57 18.26 11.02
N ALA A 398 -20.85 17.66 9.86
CA ALA A 398 -20.91 18.37 8.58
C ALA A 398 -22.19 19.22 8.41
N ASN A 399 -23.23 19.02 9.24
CA ASN A 399 -24.48 19.76 9.19
C ASN A 399 -24.68 20.63 10.45
N LEU A 400 -24.97 21.92 10.30
CA LEU A 400 -25.14 22.86 11.43
C LEU A 400 -26.29 22.45 12.36
N GLU A 401 -27.42 22.03 11.78
CA GLU A 401 -28.57 21.55 12.56
C GLU A 401 -28.24 20.27 13.34
N GLY A 402 -27.39 19.41 12.77
CA GLY A 402 -26.86 18.22 13.44
C GLY A 402 -25.95 18.60 14.61
N LEU A 403 -25.08 19.59 14.41
CA LEU A 403 -24.16 20.09 15.44
C LEU A 403 -24.92 20.75 16.60
N GLU A 404 -25.96 21.55 16.32
CA GLU A 404 -26.80 22.17 17.34
C GLU A 404 -27.59 21.16 18.17
N ARG A 405 -28.03 20.05 17.56
CA ARG A 405 -28.73 18.95 18.26
C ARG A 405 -27.79 18.15 19.17
N VAL A 406 -26.54 17.92 18.75
CA VAL A 406 -25.58 17.09 19.49
C VAL A 406 -24.85 17.90 20.58
N ALA A 407 -24.59 19.19 20.35
CA ALA A 407 -23.84 20.05 21.25
C ALA A 407 -24.44 21.47 21.33
N PRO A 408 -25.56 21.64 22.04
CA PRO A 408 -26.29 22.91 22.11
C PRO A 408 -25.49 24.07 22.74
N TRP A 409 -24.45 23.77 23.52
CA TRP A 409 -23.54 24.74 24.13
C TRP A 409 -22.60 25.44 23.13
N ILE A 410 -22.50 24.95 21.88
CA ILE A 410 -21.65 25.54 20.83
C ILE A 410 -22.36 26.70 20.10
N ARG A 411 -23.68 26.91 20.34
CA ARG A 411 -24.46 28.01 19.73
C ARG A 411 -23.75 29.39 19.72
N PRO A 412 -23.24 29.91 20.85
CA PRO A 412 -22.56 31.21 20.85
C PRO A 412 -21.25 31.24 20.05
N VAL A 413 -20.62 30.08 19.83
CA VAL A 413 -19.37 29.94 19.07
C VAL A 413 -19.64 29.78 17.57
N ILE A 414 -20.79 29.22 17.18
CA ILE A 414 -21.22 29.03 15.79
C ILE A 414 -21.62 30.35 15.12
N GLU A 415 -21.98 31.38 15.88
CA GLU A 415 -22.34 32.70 15.33
C GLU A 415 -21.14 33.44 14.73
N LEU A 416 -19.91 33.07 15.11
CA LEU A 416 -18.69 33.62 14.51
C LEU A 416 -18.48 33.02 13.12
N LYS A 417 -18.60 33.87 12.07
CA LYS A 417 -18.51 33.47 10.66
C LYS A 417 -17.29 32.59 10.34
N ILE A 418 -16.11 32.93 10.87
CA ILE A 418 -14.86 32.17 10.61
C ILE A 418 -14.91 30.77 11.24
N ILE A 419 -15.41 30.66 12.49
CA ILE A 419 -15.47 29.40 13.22
C ILE A 419 -16.53 28.48 12.61
N LYS A 420 -17.67 29.05 12.19
CA LYS A 420 -18.69 28.33 11.43
C LYS A 420 -18.12 27.67 10.18
N SER A 421 -17.40 28.43 9.35
CA SER A 421 -16.77 27.91 8.13
C SER A 421 -15.72 26.84 8.42
N PHE A 422 -14.95 26.97 9.50
CA PHE A 422 -13.99 25.94 9.93
C PHE A 422 -14.68 24.64 10.37
N LEU A 423 -15.71 24.75 11.22
CA LEU A 423 -16.45 23.61 11.77
C LEU A 423 -17.20 22.83 10.68
N GLN A 424 -17.77 23.51 9.69
CA GLN A 424 -18.46 22.84 8.58
C GLN A 424 -17.51 22.38 7.47
N GLY A 425 -16.47 23.18 7.19
CA GLY A 425 -15.64 23.02 6.00
C GLY A 425 -14.36 22.22 6.19
N PHE A 426 -13.82 22.10 7.40
CA PHE A 426 -12.52 21.45 7.64
C PHE A 426 -12.62 20.29 8.63
N LEU A 427 -13.32 20.49 9.76
CA LEU A 427 -13.38 19.53 10.85
C LEU A 427 -13.92 18.13 10.45
N PRO A 428 -14.98 17.98 9.63
CA PRO A 428 -15.50 16.64 9.29
C PRO A 428 -14.48 15.81 8.49
N GLY A 429 -13.76 16.45 7.56
CA GLY A 429 -12.71 15.80 6.79
C GLY A 429 -11.54 15.34 7.67
N LEU A 430 -11.14 16.18 8.63
CA LEU A 430 -10.10 15.84 9.60
C LEU A 430 -10.55 14.70 10.54
N ALA A 431 -11.78 14.78 11.07
CA ALA A 431 -12.35 13.75 11.94
C ALA A 431 -12.42 12.38 11.23
N LEU A 432 -12.88 12.36 9.97
CA LEU A 432 -12.90 11.15 9.16
C LEU A 432 -11.49 10.57 9.00
N LYS A 433 -10.50 11.41 8.69
CA LYS A 433 -9.10 11.00 8.55
C LYS A 433 -8.53 10.40 9.84
N ILE A 434 -8.85 10.98 10.99
CA ILE A 434 -8.43 10.48 12.31
C ILE A 434 -9.04 9.11 12.56
N PHE A 435 -10.34 8.93 12.33
CA PHE A 435 -10.99 7.62 12.46
C PHE A 435 -10.35 6.58 11.53
N MET A 436 -10.06 6.96 10.28
CA MET A 436 -9.43 6.08 9.28
C MET A 436 -7.98 5.70 9.62
N TYR A 437 -7.27 6.42 10.49
CA TYR A 437 -5.83 6.21 10.73
C TYR A 437 -5.49 4.80 11.25
N ILE A 438 -6.33 4.22 12.11
CA ILE A 438 -6.08 2.91 12.74
C ILE A 438 -6.51 1.75 11.81
N LEU A 439 -7.48 2.00 10.93
CA LEU A 439 -8.18 0.96 10.15
C LEU A 439 -7.25 0.11 9.26
N PRO A 440 -6.32 0.67 8.48
CA PRO A 440 -5.41 -0.15 7.65
C PRO A 440 -4.60 -1.16 8.47
N THR A 441 -4.26 -0.82 9.72
CA THR A 441 -3.55 -1.74 10.61
C THR A 441 -4.43 -2.93 11.00
N ILE A 442 -5.71 -2.68 11.33
CA ILE A 442 -6.69 -3.73 11.63
C ILE A 442 -6.88 -4.64 10.41
N LEU A 443 -7.11 -4.06 9.23
CA LEU A 443 -7.31 -4.81 7.99
C LEU A 443 -6.08 -5.64 7.57
N LYS A 444 -4.86 -5.13 7.84
CA LYS A 444 -3.61 -5.87 7.60
C LYS A 444 -3.46 -7.04 8.57
N ILE A 445 -3.89 -6.90 9.83
CA ILE A 445 -3.93 -8.01 10.80
C ILE A 445 -4.93 -9.07 10.33
N MET A 446 -6.15 -8.69 9.95
CA MET A 446 -7.15 -9.60 9.40
C MET A 446 -6.62 -10.38 8.19
N SER A 447 -5.96 -9.68 7.25
CA SER A 447 -5.38 -10.32 6.05
C SER A 447 -4.19 -11.23 6.37
N LYS A 448 -3.43 -10.99 7.44
CA LYS A 448 -2.39 -11.92 7.91
C LYS A 448 -3.03 -13.22 8.45
N VAL A 449 -4.15 -13.11 9.17
CA VAL A 449 -4.87 -14.26 9.75
C VAL A 449 -5.51 -15.16 8.69
N GLU A 450 -5.86 -14.62 7.51
CA GLU A 450 -6.40 -15.38 6.37
C GLU A 450 -5.46 -16.46 5.81
N GLY A 451 -4.16 -16.37 6.09
CA GLY A 451 -3.20 -17.40 5.67
C GLY A 451 -2.62 -17.25 4.27
N HIS A 452 -2.44 -16.02 3.76
CA HIS A 452 -1.72 -15.79 2.50
C HIS A 452 -0.22 -16.07 2.63
N LEU A 453 0.40 -16.58 1.56
CA LEU A 453 1.80 -17.05 1.55
C LEU A 453 2.84 -15.94 1.40
N SER A 454 2.46 -14.82 0.77
CA SER A 454 3.38 -13.75 0.38
C SER A 454 2.93 -12.40 0.96
N ILE A 455 3.87 -11.52 1.31
CA ILE A 455 3.59 -10.17 1.79
C ILE A 455 2.83 -9.37 0.73
N SER A 456 3.23 -9.46 -0.54
CA SER A 456 2.57 -8.83 -1.68
C SER A 456 1.08 -9.18 -1.78
N THR A 457 0.72 -10.45 -1.65
CA THR A 457 -0.68 -10.91 -1.62
C THR A 457 -1.43 -10.46 -0.36
N ILE A 458 -0.78 -10.42 0.81
CA ILE A 458 -1.37 -9.86 2.04
C ILE A 458 -1.73 -8.39 1.82
N GLU A 459 -0.85 -7.61 1.20
CA GLU A 459 -1.09 -6.19 0.92
C GLU A 459 -2.19 -5.97 -0.11
N ARG A 460 -2.22 -6.77 -1.19
CA ARG A 460 -3.31 -6.75 -2.18
C ARG A 460 -4.67 -7.10 -1.56
N SER A 461 -4.72 -8.12 -0.70
CA SER A 461 -5.94 -8.52 0.03
C SER A 461 -6.37 -7.42 1.02
N THR A 462 -5.42 -6.81 1.73
CA THR A 462 -5.68 -5.67 2.62
C THR A 462 -6.26 -4.49 1.84
N ALA A 463 -5.66 -4.15 0.69
CA ALA A 463 -6.16 -3.10 -0.19
C ALA A 463 -7.56 -3.41 -0.74
N ALA A 464 -7.91 -4.69 -0.94
CA ALA A 464 -9.26 -5.08 -1.36
C ALA A 464 -10.29 -4.83 -0.28
N LYS A 465 -10.03 -5.30 0.95
CA LYS A 465 -10.92 -5.03 2.09
C LYS A 465 -11.07 -3.54 2.34
N TYR A 466 -9.97 -2.80 2.28
CA TYR A 466 -10.02 -1.37 2.52
C TYR A 466 -10.79 -0.63 1.41
N TYR A 467 -10.68 -1.06 0.15
CA TYR A 467 -11.51 -0.50 -0.93
C TYR A 467 -13.01 -0.73 -0.69
N TYR A 468 -13.42 -1.94 -0.34
CA TYR A 468 -14.84 -2.22 -0.03
C TYR A 468 -15.33 -1.39 1.15
N PHE A 469 -14.49 -1.24 2.18
CA PHE A 469 -14.78 -0.37 3.30
C PHE A 469 -14.93 1.11 2.87
N MET A 470 -13.99 1.63 2.06
CA MET A 470 -14.08 3.02 1.56
C MET A 470 -15.33 3.23 0.69
N LEU A 471 -15.70 2.24 -0.12
CA LEU A 471 -16.91 2.29 -0.94
C LEU A 471 -18.19 2.29 -0.07
N VAL A 472 -18.30 1.37 0.89
CA VAL A 472 -19.52 1.19 1.68
C VAL A 472 -19.64 2.25 2.77
N ASN A 473 -18.60 2.48 3.57
CA ASN A 473 -18.66 3.40 4.71
C ASN A 473 -18.43 4.85 4.28
N VAL A 474 -17.33 5.13 3.57
CA VAL A 474 -16.94 6.52 3.27
C VAL A 474 -17.77 7.11 2.15
N PHE A 475 -18.03 6.36 1.08
CA PHE A 475 -18.86 6.85 -0.03
C PHE A 475 -20.36 6.65 0.23
N LEU A 476 -20.86 5.41 0.23
CA LEU A 476 -22.30 5.14 0.38
C LEU A 476 -22.83 5.54 1.77
N GLY A 477 -22.12 5.20 2.84
CA GLY A 477 -22.51 5.49 4.23
C GLY A 477 -22.59 6.98 4.52
N SER A 478 -21.66 7.77 4.00
CA SER A 478 -21.73 9.24 4.10
C SER A 478 -22.96 9.82 3.40
N ILE A 479 -23.31 9.29 2.23
CA ILE A 479 -24.50 9.71 1.49
C ILE A 479 -25.76 9.31 2.27
N VAL A 480 -25.92 8.03 2.59
CA VAL A 480 -27.13 7.48 3.24
C VAL A 480 -27.35 8.07 4.63
N THR A 481 -26.31 8.15 5.46
CA THR A 481 -26.45 8.69 6.81
C THR A 481 -26.61 10.20 6.79
N GLY A 482 -25.88 10.88 5.90
CA GLY A 482 -26.06 12.31 5.69
C GLY A 482 -27.48 12.66 5.25
N THR A 483 -28.14 11.79 4.48
CA THR A 483 -29.54 11.97 4.07
C THR A 483 -30.53 11.59 5.15
N ALA A 484 -30.24 10.52 5.90
CA ALA A 484 -31.07 10.11 7.03
C ALA A 484 -31.13 11.22 8.08
N PHE A 485 -30.04 11.94 8.35
CA PHE A 485 -30.09 13.10 9.26
C PHE A 485 -30.88 14.29 8.71
N GLU A 486 -30.86 14.51 7.39
CA GLU A 486 -31.58 15.61 6.74
C GLU A 486 -33.08 15.27 6.50
N GLN A 487 -33.44 13.98 6.43
CA GLN A 487 -34.76 13.52 5.98
C GLN A 487 -35.30 12.32 6.79
N LEU A 488 -34.94 12.20 8.07
CA LEU A 488 -35.16 11.02 8.93
C LEU A 488 -36.61 10.53 8.94
N ASP A 489 -37.55 11.45 9.09
CA ASP A 489 -38.99 11.16 9.19
C ASP A 489 -39.53 10.57 7.89
N SER A 490 -39.07 11.12 6.75
CA SER A 490 -39.43 10.57 5.45
C SER A 490 -38.82 9.20 5.22
N PHE A 491 -37.57 8.94 5.63
CA PHE A 491 -36.81 7.72 5.33
C PHE A 491 -37.35 6.48 6.04
N LEU A 492 -37.81 6.62 7.29
CA LEU A 492 -38.35 5.50 8.08
C LEU A 492 -39.67 4.95 7.53
N HIS A 493 -40.39 5.74 6.74
CA HIS A 493 -41.71 5.39 6.21
C HIS A 493 -41.70 5.04 4.69
N GLN A 494 -40.53 4.96 4.03
CA GLN A 494 -40.45 4.68 2.58
C GLN A 494 -40.35 3.18 2.27
N SER A 495 -40.89 2.77 1.12
CA SER A 495 -40.69 1.43 0.59
C SER A 495 -39.27 1.24 0.00
N PRO A 496 -38.69 0.02 0.04
CA PRO A 496 -37.34 -0.26 -0.46
C PRO A 496 -37.10 0.10 -1.93
N THR A 497 -38.16 0.15 -2.75
CA THR A 497 -38.10 0.54 -4.17
C THR A 497 -37.73 2.01 -4.38
N GLN A 498 -37.89 2.86 -3.36
CA GLN A 498 -37.57 4.29 -3.44
C GLN A 498 -36.12 4.60 -3.07
N ILE A 499 -35.38 3.65 -2.47
CA ILE A 499 -34.01 3.85 -1.99
C ILE A 499 -33.05 4.37 -3.09
N PRO A 500 -32.99 3.78 -4.30
CA PRO A 500 -32.09 4.28 -5.35
C PRO A 500 -32.44 5.70 -5.81
N ARG A 501 -33.73 6.07 -5.74
CA ARG A 501 -34.23 7.40 -6.07
C ARG A 501 -33.82 8.42 -5.01
N THR A 502 -34.00 8.11 -3.73
CA THR A 502 -33.61 8.99 -2.63
C THR A 502 -32.09 9.21 -2.58
N ILE A 503 -31.30 8.15 -2.81
CA ILE A 503 -29.85 8.25 -2.95
C ILE A 503 -29.47 9.14 -4.14
N GLY A 504 -30.13 8.97 -5.29
CA GLY A 504 -29.89 9.75 -6.50
C GLY A 504 -29.95 11.27 -6.27
N VAL A 505 -31.02 11.76 -5.65
CA VAL A 505 -31.23 13.20 -5.37
C VAL A 505 -30.19 13.76 -4.40
N SER A 506 -29.68 12.90 -3.52
CA SER A 506 -28.83 13.30 -2.41
C SER A 506 -27.35 13.40 -2.75
N ILE A 507 -26.92 12.72 -3.81
CA ILE A 507 -25.52 12.75 -4.28
C ILE A 507 -25.03 14.17 -4.57
N PRO A 508 -25.73 15.00 -5.39
CA PRO A 508 -25.33 16.38 -5.63
C PRO A 508 -25.14 17.19 -4.34
N MET A 509 -26.08 17.07 -3.39
CA MET A 509 -26.10 17.81 -2.13
C MET A 509 -24.85 17.53 -1.27
N LYS A 510 -24.36 16.27 -1.31
CA LYS A 510 -23.16 15.85 -0.56
C LYS A 510 -21.83 16.14 -1.28
N ALA A 511 -21.85 16.73 -2.47
CA ALA A 511 -20.62 17.08 -3.20
C ALA A 511 -19.73 18.05 -2.39
N THR A 512 -20.34 18.97 -1.63
CA THR A 512 -19.63 19.92 -0.76
C THR A 512 -18.74 19.23 0.29
N PHE A 513 -19.26 18.18 0.93
CA PHE A 513 -18.51 17.36 1.89
C PHE A 513 -17.33 16.64 1.21
N PHE A 514 -17.53 16.08 0.01
CA PHE A 514 -16.43 15.40 -0.68
C PHE A 514 -15.36 16.36 -1.20
N ILE A 515 -15.72 17.59 -1.61
CA ILE A 515 -14.75 18.63 -1.97
C ILE A 515 -13.88 18.97 -0.76
N THR A 516 -14.48 19.21 0.41
CA THR A 516 -13.72 19.52 1.63
C THR A 516 -12.87 18.34 2.10
N TYR A 517 -13.39 17.13 2.00
CA TYR A 517 -12.63 15.90 2.28
C TYR A 517 -11.40 15.77 1.36
N ILE A 518 -11.53 16.02 0.05
CA ILE A 518 -10.40 15.99 -0.90
C ILE A 518 -9.35 17.05 -0.55
N MET A 519 -9.75 18.25 -0.11
CA MET A 519 -8.79 19.28 0.30
C MET A 519 -8.00 18.87 1.54
N VAL A 520 -8.66 18.31 2.56
CA VAL A 520 -8.01 17.88 3.81
C VAL A 520 -7.15 16.64 3.60
N ASP A 521 -7.69 15.61 2.98
CA ASP A 521 -6.97 14.35 2.82
C ASP A 521 -6.02 14.37 1.62
N GLY A 522 -6.48 14.88 0.48
CA GLY A 522 -5.74 14.89 -0.77
C GLY A 522 -4.68 15.99 -0.87
N TRP A 523 -4.93 17.20 -0.37
CA TRP A 523 -3.92 18.28 -0.47
C TRP A 523 -3.03 18.32 0.78
N ALA A 524 -3.60 18.66 1.94
CA ALA A 524 -2.83 18.76 3.17
C ALA A 524 -2.26 17.40 3.60
N GLY A 525 -2.96 16.29 3.34
CA GLY A 525 -2.47 14.95 3.64
C GLY A 525 -1.25 14.53 2.82
N ILE A 526 -1.25 14.79 1.52
CA ILE A 526 -0.10 14.51 0.65
C ILE A 526 1.09 15.43 1.00
N ALA A 527 0.83 16.69 1.34
CA ALA A 527 1.86 17.60 1.84
C ALA A 527 2.44 17.11 3.19
N SER A 528 1.62 16.52 4.06
CA SER A 528 2.10 15.90 5.30
C SER A 528 2.94 14.63 5.03
N GLU A 529 2.59 13.87 3.99
CA GLU A 529 3.35 12.66 3.61
C GLU A 529 4.79 13.00 3.21
N ILE A 530 5.04 14.11 2.48
CA ILE A 530 6.41 14.53 2.12
C ILE A 530 7.27 14.86 3.34
N LEU A 531 6.68 15.42 4.39
CA LEU A 531 7.36 15.77 5.63
C LEU A 531 7.81 14.52 6.41
N ARG A 532 7.08 13.40 6.27
CA ARG A 532 7.33 12.11 6.95
C ARG A 532 7.45 12.21 8.47
N LEU A 533 6.61 13.04 9.10
CA LEU A 533 6.72 13.38 10.53
C LEU A 533 6.88 12.15 11.45
N LYS A 534 6.07 11.10 11.22
CA LYS A 534 6.14 9.85 12.01
C LYS A 534 7.53 9.21 11.97
N LYS A 535 8.15 9.10 10.77
CA LYS A 535 9.47 8.47 10.61
C LYS A 535 10.58 9.39 11.12
N LEU A 536 10.45 10.70 10.94
CA LEU A 536 11.37 11.71 11.47
C LEU A 536 11.47 11.63 13.00
N VAL A 537 10.34 11.68 13.69
CA VAL A 537 10.28 11.63 15.16
C VAL A 537 10.81 10.29 15.70
N ILE A 538 10.39 9.17 15.10
CA ILE A 538 10.85 7.84 15.53
C ILE A 538 12.36 7.68 15.32
N PHE A 539 12.92 8.20 14.22
CA PHE A 539 14.36 8.13 13.97
C PHE A 539 15.15 8.85 15.05
N HIS A 540 14.79 10.10 15.38
CA HIS A 540 15.49 10.87 16.40
C HIS A 540 15.32 10.29 17.81
N LEU A 541 14.11 9.80 18.15
CA LEU A 541 13.89 9.09 19.42
C LEU A 541 14.74 7.82 19.53
N LYS A 542 14.79 7.01 18.46
CA LYS A 542 15.66 5.83 18.42
C LYS A 542 17.13 6.23 18.53
N ASN A 543 17.55 7.27 17.81
CA ASN A 543 18.93 7.73 17.82
C ASN A 543 19.36 8.25 19.19
N MET A 544 18.44 8.87 19.94
CA MET A 544 18.70 9.40 21.28
C MET A 544 18.74 8.32 22.36
N PHE A 545 17.85 7.33 22.32
CA PHE A 545 17.70 6.37 23.43
C PHE A 545 18.18 4.94 23.13
N LEU A 546 18.15 4.49 21.88
CA LEU A 546 18.28 3.08 21.50
C LEU A 546 19.52 2.79 20.64
N VAL A 547 19.93 3.72 19.77
CA VAL A 547 21.03 3.52 18.84
C VAL A 547 22.36 3.62 19.59
N LYS A 548 23.15 2.56 19.46
CA LYS A 548 24.43 2.41 20.14
C LYS A 548 25.56 2.11 19.17
N THR A 549 25.25 1.37 18.11
CA THR A 549 26.16 0.94 17.05
C THR A 549 25.73 1.54 15.70
N GLU A 550 26.62 1.56 14.68
CA GLU A 550 26.21 1.98 13.32
C GLU A 550 25.19 1.00 12.72
N ARG A 551 25.24 -0.30 13.05
CA ARG A 551 24.21 -1.29 12.67
C ARG A 551 22.83 -0.90 13.20
N ASP A 552 22.74 -0.44 14.44
CA ASP A 552 21.48 0.03 15.01
C ASP A 552 20.98 1.30 14.32
N LYS A 553 21.91 2.14 13.86
CA LYS A 553 21.59 3.37 13.12
C LYS A 553 21.06 3.05 11.72
N GLU A 554 21.59 2.04 11.04
CA GLU A 554 21.04 1.51 9.79
C GLU A 554 19.65 0.89 10.01
N LYS A 555 19.47 0.09 11.06
CA LYS A 555 18.14 -0.44 11.45
C LYS A 555 17.15 0.68 11.81
N ALA A 556 17.61 1.78 12.41
CA ALA A 556 16.80 2.94 12.71
C ALA A 556 16.41 3.74 11.46
N MET A 557 17.27 3.72 10.43
CA MET A 557 17.09 4.40 9.14
C MET A 557 16.02 3.76 8.24
N ASP A 558 15.39 2.65 8.65
CA ASP A 558 14.40 1.92 7.84
C ASP A 558 13.36 2.85 7.17
N PRO A 559 13.43 3.05 5.85
CA PRO A 559 12.52 3.92 5.13
C PRO A 559 11.11 3.35 5.07
N GLY A 560 10.93 2.03 5.18
CA GLY A 560 9.72 1.36 4.73
C GLY A 560 9.54 1.39 3.21
N SER A 561 8.50 0.70 2.76
CA SER A 561 8.08 0.62 1.35
C SER A 561 6.93 1.57 1.05
N VAL A 562 6.62 1.72 -0.25
CA VAL A 562 5.38 2.33 -0.70
C VAL A 562 4.22 1.53 -0.11
N LYS A 563 3.36 2.20 0.67
CA LYS A 563 2.24 1.55 1.34
C LYS A 563 1.08 1.32 0.37
N LEU A 564 1.22 0.33 -0.51
CA LEU A 564 0.21 0.00 -1.52
C LEU A 564 -1.15 -0.35 -0.87
N SER A 565 -1.14 -0.95 0.32
CA SER A 565 -2.36 -1.30 1.05
C SER A 565 -3.20 -0.11 1.52
N GLU A 566 -2.56 1.04 1.80
CA GLU A 566 -3.22 2.26 2.28
C GLU A 566 -3.55 3.20 1.12
N THR A 567 -2.60 3.38 0.20
CA THR A 567 -2.69 4.39 -0.87
C THR A 567 -3.60 4.00 -2.01
N LEU A 568 -3.58 2.72 -2.46
CA LEU A 568 -4.39 2.28 -3.61
C LEU A 568 -5.91 2.47 -3.38
N PRO A 569 -6.48 2.11 -2.21
CA PRO A 569 -7.90 2.31 -1.94
C PRO A 569 -8.31 3.79 -1.92
N THR A 570 -7.49 4.66 -1.34
CA THR A 570 -7.73 6.12 -1.34
C THR A 570 -7.73 6.68 -2.75
N LEU A 571 -6.78 6.27 -3.59
CA LEU A 571 -6.76 6.65 -5.01
C LEU A 571 -8.01 6.18 -5.74
N GLN A 572 -8.45 4.95 -5.49
CA GLN A 572 -9.65 4.39 -6.10
C GLN A 572 -10.92 5.10 -5.64
N LEU A 573 -10.97 5.59 -4.40
CA LEU A 573 -12.05 6.46 -3.93
C LEU A 573 -12.08 7.76 -4.74
N TYR A 574 -10.94 8.40 -5.00
CA TYR A 574 -10.92 9.62 -5.83
C TYR A 574 -11.29 9.35 -7.29
N PHE A 575 -10.91 8.20 -7.86
CA PHE A 575 -11.45 7.78 -9.16
C PHE A 575 -12.96 7.60 -9.12
N LEU A 576 -13.50 6.96 -8.09
CA LEU A 576 -14.95 6.81 -7.90
C LEU A 576 -15.65 8.17 -7.83
N LEU A 577 -15.17 9.06 -6.94
CA LEU A 577 -15.74 10.40 -6.78
C LEU A 577 -15.68 11.18 -8.10
N GLY A 578 -14.55 11.18 -8.79
CA GLY A 578 -14.41 11.88 -10.07
C GLY A 578 -15.36 11.33 -11.14
N ILE A 579 -15.47 10.01 -11.29
CA ILE A 579 -16.33 9.39 -12.31
C ILE A 579 -17.82 9.55 -11.99
N VAL A 580 -18.22 9.49 -10.72
CA VAL A 580 -19.62 9.72 -10.30
C VAL A 580 -20.00 11.19 -10.47
N TYR A 581 -19.15 12.09 -9.99
CA TYR A 581 -19.46 13.52 -9.95
C TYR A 581 -19.18 14.26 -11.26
N ALA A 582 -18.45 13.69 -12.21
CA ALA A 582 -18.19 14.31 -13.51
C ALA A 582 -19.47 14.75 -14.24
N VAL A 583 -20.53 13.93 -14.19
CA VAL A 583 -21.81 14.23 -14.86
C VAL A 583 -22.77 15.00 -13.93
N VAL A 584 -22.61 14.85 -12.61
CA VAL A 584 -23.56 15.34 -11.60
C VAL A 584 -23.20 16.73 -11.08
N THR A 585 -21.97 16.91 -10.60
CA THR A 585 -21.41 18.16 -10.04
C THR A 585 -19.98 18.35 -10.55
N PRO A 586 -19.81 18.90 -11.77
CA PRO A 586 -18.50 19.09 -12.40
C PRO A 586 -17.43 19.82 -11.58
N ILE A 587 -17.86 20.73 -10.69
CA ILE A 587 -16.97 21.59 -9.90
C ILE A 587 -16.02 20.80 -8.98
N LEU A 588 -16.32 19.52 -8.71
CA LEU A 588 -15.46 18.63 -7.92
C LEU A 588 -14.18 18.22 -8.67
N LEU A 589 -14.21 18.16 -10.01
CA LEU A 589 -13.10 17.64 -10.82
C LEU A 589 -11.80 18.45 -10.73
N PRO A 590 -11.79 19.80 -10.75
CA PRO A 590 -10.58 20.58 -10.55
C PRO A 590 -9.85 20.24 -9.23
N PHE A 591 -10.58 19.98 -8.15
CA PHE A 591 -9.98 19.64 -6.86
C PHE A 591 -9.26 18.27 -6.90
N ILE A 592 -9.87 17.30 -7.60
CA ILE A 592 -9.26 15.99 -7.87
C ILE A 592 -8.02 16.13 -8.77
N LEU A 593 -8.07 17.02 -9.75
CA LEU A 593 -6.96 17.28 -10.66
C LEU A 593 -5.71 17.77 -9.92
N VAL A 594 -5.89 18.76 -9.03
CA VAL A 594 -4.84 19.28 -8.16
C VAL A 594 -4.25 18.17 -7.31
N PHE A 595 -5.11 17.30 -6.74
CA PHE A 595 -4.66 16.13 -6.00
C PHE A 595 -3.77 15.21 -6.85
N PHE A 596 -4.21 14.78 -8.04
CA PHE A 596 -3.45 13.81 -8.85
C PHE A 596 -2.10 14.40 -9.30
N GLY A 597 -2.07 15.68 -9.68
CA GLY A 597 -0.84 16.37 -10.08
C GLY A 597 0.15 16.51 -8.91
N PHE A 598 -0.33 16.99 -7.76
CA PHE A 598 0.51 17.18 -6.59
C PHE A 598 1.00 15.84 -6.01
N ALA A 599 0.13 14.84 -5.90
CA ALA A 599 0.48 13.52 -5.40
C ALA A 599 1.45 12.78 -6.34
N TYR A 600 1.31 12.93 -7.66
CA TYR A 600 2.31 12.40 -8.61
C TYR A 600 3.71 12.94 -8.32
N LEU A 601 3.86 14.25 -8.11
CA LEU A 601 5.15 14.88 -7.81
C LEU A 601 5.72 14.40 -6.47
N VAL A 602 4.90 14.37 -5.42
CA VAL A 602 5.33 13.96 -4.07
C VAL A 602 5.74 12.49 -4.05
N TYR A 603 4.90 11.58 -4.57
CA TYR A 603 5.24 10.16 -4.58
C TYR A 603 6.42 9.86 -5.50
N ARG A 604 6.57 10.56 -6.63
CA ARG A 604 7.75 10.40 -7.49
C ARG A 604 9.02 10.80 -6.74
N HIS A 605 9.00 11.94 -6.04
CA HIS A 605 10.13 12.36 -5.20
C HIS A 605 10.46 11.34 -4.10
N GLN A 606 9.45 10.81 -3.42
CA GLN A 606 9.65 9.84 -2.34
C GLN A 606 10.14 8.47 -2.83
N ILE A 607 9.65 7.99 -3.98
CA ILE A 607 10.11 6.72 -4.58
C ILE A 607 11.59 6.81 -4.98
N ILE A 608 12.02 7.98 -5.47
CA ILE A 608 13.41 8.23 -5.83
C ILE A 608 14.28 8.31 -4.57
N ASN A 609 13.93 9.11 -3.57
CA ASN A 609 14.87 9.43 -2.49
C ASN A 609 14.73 8.55 -1.24
N VAL A 610 13.54 8.01 -1.02
CA VAL A 610 13.15 7.52 0.30
C VAL A 610 12.76 6.05 0.28
N TYR A 611 11.69 5.69 -0.43
CA TYR A 611 11.09 4.37 -0.28
C TYR A 611 11.99 3.28 -0.83
N ASN A 612 12.15 2.20 -0.06
CA ASN A 612 12.82 0.99 -0.51
C ASN A 612 11.78 -0.13 -0.63
N GLN A 613 11.69 -0.74 -1.81
CA GLN A 613 10.75 -1.84 -2.02
C GLN A 613 11.20 -3.07 -1.23
N GLN A 614 10.27 -3.69 -0.49
CA GLN A 614 10.55 -4.91 0.28
C GLN A 614 10.43 -6.18 -0.56
N TYR A 615 9.66 -6.11 -1.65
CA TYR A 615 9.37 -7.18 -2.60
C TYR A 615 9.12 -6.57 -3.98
N GLU A 616 9.20 -7.38 -5.03
CA GLU A 616 8.83 -6.99 -6.39
C GLU A 616 7.76 -7.96 -6.94
N SER A 617 6.52 -7.49 -7.05
CA SER A 617 5.37 -8.24 -7.60
C SER A 617 5.19 -8.05 -9.11
N VAL A 618 5.99 -7.18 -9.73
CA VAL A 618 6.03 -6.93 -11.18
C VAL A 618 4.69 -6.41 -11.72
N ALA A 619 4.04 -5.52 -10.99
CA ALA A 619 2.72 -4.93 -11.24
C ALA A 619 1.54 -5.91 -11.22
N ALA A 620 1.64 -7.02 -10.48
CA ALA A 620 0.56 -8.01 -10.35
C ALA A 620 -0.71 -7.46 -9.67
N PHE A 621 -0.68 -6.25 -9.11
CA PHE A 621 -1.86 -5.57 -8.56
C PHE A 621 -2.70 -4.84 -9.62
N TRP A 622 -2.17 -4.59 -10.82
CA TRP A 622 -2.82 -3.78 -11.85
C TRP A 622 -4.22 -4.26 -12.27
N PRO A 623 -4.47 -5.58 -12.50
CA PRO A 623 -5.82 -6.05 -12.82
C PRO A 623 -6.86 -5.66 -11.76
N HIS A 624 -6.48 -5.65 -10.48
CA HIS A 624 -7.37 -5.21 -9.41
C HIS A 624 -7.67 -3.71 -9.47
N VAL A 625 -6.68 -2.88 -9.84
CA VAL A 625 -6.88 -1.43 -10.02
C VAL A 625 -7.83 -1.18 -11.20
N HIS A 626 -7.58 -1.80 -12.35
CA HIS A 626 -8.43 -1.70 -13.53
C HIS A 626 -9.89 -2.12 -13.21
N ASN A 627 -10.08 -3.29 -12.60
CA ASN A 627 -11.42 -3.81 -12.28
C ASN A 627 -12.19 -2.90 -11.33
N ARG A 628 -11.51 -2.22 -10.40
CA ARG A 628 -12.16 -1.29 -9.47
C ARG A 628 -12.54 0.04 -10.12
N ILE A 629 -11.75 0.54 -11.08
CA ILE A 629 -12.14 1.73 -11.87
C ILE A 629 -13.34 1.40 -12.76
N ILE A 630 -13.38 0.19 -13.36
CA ILE A 630 -14.57 -0.30 -14.07
C ILE A 630 -15.77 -0.41 -13.13
N ALA A 631 -15.58 -0.93 -11.92
CA ALA A 631 -16.65 -0.95 -10.91
C ALA A 631 -17.14 0.47 -10.59
N SER A 632 -16.24 1.46 -10.49
CA SER A 632 -16.60 2.86 -10.32
C SER A 632 -17.44 3.42 -11.48
N LEU A 633 -17.14 3.03 -12.74
CA LEU A 633 -17.98 3.38 -13.89
C LEU A 633 -19.39 2.78 -13.76
N LEU A 634 -19.49 1.48 -13.42
CA LEU A 634 -20.78 0.81 -13.24
C LEU A 634 -21.60 1.45 -12.10
N ILE A 635 -20.95 1.81 -10.99
CA ILE A 635 -21.57 2.54 -9.89
C ILE A 635 -22.07 3.91 -10.40
N SER A 636 -21.25 4.65 -11.16
CA SER A 636 -21.66 5.93 -11.73
C SER A 636 -22.88 5.80 -12.65
N HIS A 637 -22.94 4.79 -13.52
CA HIS A 637 -24.09 4.53 -14.38
C HIS A 637 -25.36 4.22 -13.58
N LEU A 638 -25.26 3.37 -12.56
CA LEU A 638 -26.39 3.02 -11.69
C LEU A 638 -26.92 4.23 -10.93
N LEU A 639 -26.03 5.07 -10.39
CA LEU A 639 -26.40 6.27 -9.65
C LEU A 639 -26.99 7.34 -10.57
N LEU A 640 -26.45 7.52 -11.77
CA LEU A 640 -27.00 8.43 -12.78
C LEU A 640 -28.40 7.99 -13.22
N MET A 641 -28.62 6.69 -13.40
CA MET A 641 -29.93 6.12 -13.67
C MET A 641 -30.93 6.39 -12.55
N GLY A 642 -30.52 6.16 -11.28
CA GLY A 642 -31.31 6.50 -10.11
C GLY A 642 -31.72 7.98 -10.11
N LEU A 643 -30.76 8.88 -10.35
CA LEU A 643 -30.96 10.33 -10.37
C LEU A 643 -31.89 10.80 -11.50
N LEU A 644 -31.68 10.36 -12.75
CA LEU A 644 -32.53 10.79 -13.88
C LEU A 644 -33.96 10.25 -13.78
N SER A 645 -34.15 9.06 -13.21
CA SER A 645 -35.47 8.50 -12.94
C SER A 645 -36.27 9.42 -12.00
N THR A 646 -35.62 10.00 -10.98
CA THR A 646 -36.28 10.94 -10.05
C THR A 646 -36.80 12.21 -10.71
N LYS A 647 -36.09 12.69 -11.75
CA LYS A 647 -36.41 13.91 -12.49
C LYS A 647 -37.45 13.67 -13.59
N LYS A 648 -38.10 12.50 -13.61
CA LYS A 648 -39.12 12.08 -14.58
C LYS A 648 -38.65 12.19 -16.04
N ALA A 649 -37.35 12.01 -16.28
CA ALA A 649 -36.76 12.00 -17.63
C ALA A 649 -36.92 10.59 -18.25
N ALA A 650 -38.15 10.14 -18.47
CA ALA A 650 -38.44 8.77 -18.91
C ALA A 650 -37.78 8.42 -20.26
N ASN A 651 -37.68 9.39 -21.17
CA ASN A 651 -37.14 9.17 -22.52
C ASN A 651 -35.63 8.85 -22.52
N SER A 652 -34.87 9.23 -21.48
CA SER A 652 -33.42 8.96 -21.40
C SER A 652 -33.07 7.62 -20.74
N THR A 653 -34.04 6.95 -20.10
CA THR A 653 -33.81 5.74 -19.32
C THR A 653 -33.36 4.52 -20.15
N PRO A 654 -33.94 4.23 -21.34
CA PRO A 654 -33.51 3.09 -22.16
C PRO A 654 -32.04 3.19 -22.61
N LEU A 655 -31.61 4.40 -23.00
CA LEU A 655 -30.23 4.65 -23.42
C LEU A 655 -29.25 4.54 -22.25
N LEU A 656 -29.64 4.88 -21.02
CA LEU A 656 -28.77 4.68 -19.87
C LEU A 656 -28.53 3.21 -19.52
N VAL A 657 -29.47 2.31 -19.83
CA VAL A 657 -29.32 0.87 -19.57
C VAL A 657 -28.27 0.23 -20.49
N VAL A 658 -28.05 0.78 -21.69
CA VAL A 658 -27.04 0.28 -22.64
C VAL A 658 -25.62 0.50 -22.13
N LEU A 659 -25.34 1.60 -21.41
CA LEU A 659 -24.01 1.92 -20.89
C LEU A 659 -23.39 0.85 -19.96
N PRO A 660 -24.07 0.36 -18.91
CA PRO A 660 -23.52 -0.69 -18.06
C PRO A 660 -23.34 -2.01 -18.82
N ILE A 661 -24.21 -2.32 -19.79
CA ILE A 661 -24.06 -3.51 -20.64
C ILE A 661 -22.79 -3.42 -21.47
N LEU A 662 -22.56 -2.28 -22.14
CA LEU A 662 -21.36 -2.03 -22.93
C LEU A 662 -20.09 -2.06 -22.06
N THR A 663 -20.17 -1.52 -20.85
CA THR A 663 -19.06 -1.48 -19.89
C THR A 663 -18.71 -2.89 -19.38
N LEU A 664 -19.73 -3.72 -19.10
CA LEU A 664 -19.53 -5.13 -18.73
C LEU A 664 -18.95 -5.94 -19.89
N TRP A 665 -19.41 -5.70 -21.12
CA TRP A 665 -18.85 -6.32 -22.32
C TRP A 665 -17.37 -5.94 -22.50
N PHE A 666 -17.05 -4.65 -22.41
CA PHE A 666 -15.67 -4.14 -22.44
C PHE A 666 -14.80 -4.74 -21.33
N HIS A 667 -15.32 -4.85 -20.11
CA HIS A 667 -14.62 -5.48 -18.99
C HIS A 667 -14.29 -6.94 -19.28
N LYS A 668 -15.28 -7.72 -19.77
CA LYS A 668 -15.07 -9.13 -20.14
C LYS A 668 -14.03 -9.26 -21.26
N TYR A 669 -14.06 -8.38 -22.24
CA TYR A 669 -13.07 -8.33 -23.32
C TYR A 669 -11.66 -8.06 -22.79
N CYS A 670 -11.46 -7.00 -22.00
CA CYS A 670 -10.15 -6.67 -21.41
C CYS A 670 -9.64 -7.78 -20.48
N LYS A 671 -10.54 -8.37 -19.68
CA LYS A 671 -10.22 -9.47 -18.79
C LYS A 671 -9.73 -10.69 -19.56
N SER A 672 -10.40 -11.05 -20.66
CA SER A 672 -10.03 -12.21 -21.47
C SER A 672 -8.72 -11.97 -22.23
N ARG A 673 -8.49 -10.75 -22.72
CA ARG A 673 -7.31 -10.38 -23.50
C ARG A 673 -6.04 -10.19 -22.67
N PHE A 674 -6.11 -9.42 -21.58
CA PHE A 674 -4.91 -8.94 -20.88
C PHE A 674 -4.66 -9.59 -19.52
N GLU A 675 -5.69 -10.02 -18.78
CA GLU A 675 -5.50 -10.62 -17.45
C GLU A 675 -4.60 -11.89 -17.46
N PRO A 676 -4.62 -12.75 -18.50
CA PRO A 676 -3.71 -13.89 -18.59
C PRO A 676 -2.23 -13.51 -18.42
N ALA A 677 -1.78 -12.36 -18.93
CA ALA A 677 -0.38 -11.90 -18.82
C ALA A 677 0.05 -11.57 -17.37
N PHE A 678 -0.91 -11.35 -16.47
CA PHE A 678 -0.65 -11.07 -15.05
C PHE A 678 -0.78 -12.31 -14.16
N ARG A 679 -1.52 -13.33 -14.61
CA ARG A 679 -1.80 -14.54 -13.83
C ARG A 679 -0.94 -15.74 -14.24
N ARG A 680 -0.59 -15.83 -15.52
CA ARG A 680 0.18 -16.94 -16.10
C ARG A 680 1.45 -16.39 -16.71
N TYR A 681 2.52 -17.16 -16.62
CA TYR A 681 3.77 -16.85 -17.30
C TYR A 681 3.76 -17.59 -18.65
N PRO A 682 3.90 -16.88 -19.80
CA PRO A 682 3.93 -17.51 -21.11
C PRO A 682 5.10 -18.47 -21.27
N LEU A 683 4.85 -19.65 -21.86
CA LEU A 683 5.88 -20.68 -22.04
C LEU A 683 6.91 -20.29 -23.11
N GLU A 684 6.49 -19.57 -24.15
CA GLU A 684 7.37 -19.03 -25.18
C GLU A 684 8.44 -18.11 -24.59
N GLU A 685 8.03 -17.16 -23.75
CA GLU A 685 8.93 -16.25 -23.04
C GLU A 685 9.86 -17.01 -22.07
N ALA A 686 9.33 -18.00 -21.35
CA ALA A 686 10.12 -18.85 -20.46
C ALA A 686 11.24 -19.58 -21.21
N MET A 687 10.90 -20.19 -22.36
CA MET A 687 11.86 -20.92 -23.21
C MET A 687 12.86 -20.01 -23.89
N ALA A 688 12.40 -18.87 -24.44
CA ALA A 688 13.27 -17.89 -25.07
C ALA A 688 14.33 -17.39 -24.08
N LYS A 689 13.90 -17.07 -22.85
CA LYS A 689 14.80 -16.62 -21.79
C LYS A 689 15.76 -17.71 -21.32
N ASP A 690 15.28 -18.94 -21.11
CA ASP A 690 16.14 -20.06 -20.73
C ASP A 690 17.20 -20.35 -21.80
N THR A 691 16.84 -20.23 -23.09
CA THR A 691 17.76 -20.42 -24.22
C THR A 691 18.81 -19.31 -24.26
N ALA A 692 18.40 -18.05 -24.13
CA ALA A 692 19.30 -16.90 -24.11
C ALA A 692 20.29 -16.99 -22.94
N GLU A 693 19.81 -17.34 -21.73
CA GLU A 693 20.65 -17.48 -20.55
C GLU A 693 21.61 -18.67 -20.61
N ARG A 694 21.18 -19.80 -21.18
CA ARG A 694 22.06 -20.97 -21.41
C ARG A 694 23.15 -20.65 -22.44
N ALA A 695 22.86 -19.80 -23.43
CA ALA A 695 23.85 -19.34 -24.39
C ALA A 695 24.85 -18.36 -23.77
N SER A 696 24.42 -17.48 -22.86
CA SER A 696 25.31 -16.52 -22.20
C SER A 696 26.17 -17.15 -21.09
N GLU A 697 25.63 -18.11 -20.35
CA GLU A 697 26.28 -18.73 -19.17
C GLU A 697 26.07 -20.26 -19.17
N PRO A 698 26.82 -21.01 -20.01
CA PRO A 698 26.60 -22.46 -20.15
C PRO A 698 27.02 -23.27 -18.92
N ASP A 699 28.06 -22.85 -18.19
CA ASP A 699 28.69 -23.62 -17.10
C ASP A 699 28.07 -23.38 -15.73
N LEU A 700 26.96 -22.63 -15.65
CA LEU A 700 26.36 -22.28 -14.36
C LEU A 700 25.70 -23.49 -13.69
N ASN A 701 26.15 -23.82 -12.48
CA ASN A 701 25.49 -24.81 -11.65
C ASN A 701 24.22 -24.22 -10.99
N LEU A 702 23.08 -24.41 -11.64
CA LEU A 702 21.79 -23.92 -11.13
C LEU A 702 21.40 -24.58 -9.80
N LYS A 703 21.83 -25.83 -9.54
CA LYS A 703 21.51 -26.55 -8.30
C LYS A 703 22.12 -25.85 -7.09
N SER A 704 23.40 -25.43 -7.17
CA SER A 704 24.03 -24.69 -6.08
C SER A 704 23.45 -23.29 -5.91
N TYR A 705 23.06 -22.63 -7.00
CA TYR A 705 22.39 -21.32 -6.93
C TYR A 705 21.03 -21.38 -6.22
N LEU A 706 20.27 -22.47 -6.42
CA LEU A 706 18.92 -22.63 -5.87
C LEU A 706 18.86 -23.31 -4.50
N ALA A 707 19.87 -24.09 -4.10
CA ALA A 707 19.85 -24.90 -2.87
C ALA A 707 19.51 -24.08 -1.62
N ASP A 708 20.16 -22.91 -1.46
CA ASP A 708 20.06 -22.11 -0.23
C ASP A 708 19.06 -20.95 -0.34
N ALA A 709 18.37 -20.83 -1.48
CA ALA A 709 17.52 -19.68 -1.80
C ALA A 709 16.30 -19.56 -0.87
N TYR A 710 15.67 -20.70 -0.55
CA TYR A 710 14.45 -20.80 0.26
C TYR A 710 14.70 -21.44 1.62
N LEU A 711 15.93 -21.37 2.13
CA LEU A 711 16.17 -21.64 3.54
C LEU A 711 15.45 -20.61 4.40
N HIS A 712 14.88 -21.07 5.52
CA HIS A 712 14.26 -20.15 6.45
C HIS A 712 15.32 -19.08 6.83
N PRO A 713 15.01 -17.76 6.77
CA PRO A 713 16.00 -16.69 6.98
C PRO A 713 16.84 -16.80 8.25
N ILE A 714 16.33 -17.53 9.24
CA ILE A 714 16.97 -17.76 10.53
C ILE A 714 18.19 -18.69 10.37
N PHE A 715 18.11 -19.71 9.51
CA PHE A 715 19.24 -20.62 9.25
C PHE A 715 20.35 -19.92 8.46
N ARG A 716 19.97 -19.12 7.44
CA ARG A 716 20.92 -18.33 6.65
C ARG A 716 21.69 -17.31 7.49
N SER A 717 21.02 -16.63 8.42
CA SER A 717 21.68 -15.66 9.31
C SER A 717 22.76 -16.30 10.18
N TYR A 718 22.59 -17.57 10.58
CA TYR A 718 23.57 -18.28 11.40
C TYR A 718 24.82 -18.65 10.59
N GLU A 719 24.65 -19.16 9.37
CA GLU A 719 25.77 -19.53 8.49
C GLU A 719 26.58 -18.32 8.01
N GLU A 720 25.91 -17.21 7.67
CA GLU A 720 26.60 -15.94 7.38
C GLU A 720 27.35 -15.42 8.63
N MET A 721 26.83 -15.65 9.83
CA MET A 721 27.51 -15.28 11.09
C MET A 721 28.69 -16.19 11.43
N GLU A 722 28.60 -17.51 11.23
CA GLU A 722 29.73 -18.44 11.38
C GLU A 722 30.86 -18.07 10.41
N LEU A 723 30.53 -17.77 9.14
CA LEU A 723 31.52 -17.34 8.14
C LEU A 723 32.20 -16.01 8.50
N LEU A 724 31.46 -15.09 9.15
CA LEU A 724 32.02 -13.83 9.64
C LEU A 724 32.92 -14.05 10.87
N GLU A 725 32.52 -14.90 11.81
CA GLU A 725 33.36 -15.26 12.98
C GLU A 725 34.67 -15.93 12.53
N VAL A 726 34.61 -16.85 11.55
CA VAL A 726 35.80 -17.49 10.97
C VAL A 726 36.70 -16.49 10.24
N ARG A 727 36.15 -15.46 9.59
CA ARG A 727 36.94 -14.38 8.96
C ARG A 727 37.57 -13.42 9.97
N VAL A 728 36.88 -13.14 11.08
CA VAL A 728 37.39 -12.27 12.14
C VAL A 728 38.52 -12.95 12.92
N ASP A 729 38.41 -14.26 13.21
CA ASP A 729 39.47 -15.01 13.87
C ASP A 729 40.74 -15.17 13.00
N LYS A 730 40.61 -15.22 11.67
CA LYS A 730 41.76 -15.22 10.75
C LYS A 730 42.48 -13.87 10.66
N ASN A 731 41.84 -12.77 11.08
CA ASN A 731 42.40 -11.42 11.02
C ASN A 731 42.87 -10.89 12.40
N GLN A 732 42.93 -11.74 13.44
CA GLN A 732 43.67 -11.38 14.64
C GLN A 732 45.17 -11.44 14.32
N PRO A 733 45.93 -10.33 14.45
CA PRO A 733 47.37 -10.37 14.26
C PRO A 733 47.94 -11.30 15.33
N HIS A 734 48.68 -12.33 14.90
CA HIS A 734 49.54 -13.11 15.78
C HIS A 734 50.43 -12.13 16.55
N MET A 735 50.11 -11.87 17.82
CA MET A 735 51.06 -11.27 18.74
C MET A 735 52.16 -12.30 18.96
N THR A 736 53.24 -12.17 18.18
CA THR A 736 54.52 -12.83 18.43
C THR A 736 55.03 -12.30 19.76
N THR A 737 54.86 -13.10 20.82
CA THR A 737 55.61 -12.98 22.06
C THR A 737 57.08 -13.27 21.78
N HIS A 738 57.90 -12.24 21.68
CA HIS A 738 59.35 -12.37 21.84
C HIS A 738 59.67 -12.25 23.34
N GLN A 739 60.20 -13.35 23.89
CA GLN A 739 61.05 -13.35 25.09
C GLN A 739 62.42 -12.77 24.74
#